data_AF-A0A7A6ZQU5-F1
#
_entry.id   AF-A0A7A6ZQU5-F1
#
_cell.length_a   1.000
_cell.length_b   1.000
_cell.length_c   1.000
_cell.angle_alpha   90.00
_cell.angle_beta   90.00
_cell.angle_gamma   90.00
#
_symmetry.space_group_name_H-M   'P 1'
#
loop_
_entity.id
_entity.type
_entity.pdbx_description
1 polymer ?
#
loop_
_entity_poly.entity_id
_entity_poly.type
_entity_poly.pdbx_seq_one_letter_code
_entity_poly.pdbx_strand_id
1 'polypeptide(L)'
;FMRRLGSAALTATGPVLNVLPLGIHIAAQETLPQLATRLAAQLKKMRRHQRYDAEQIVRDSGRAAGEEPLFGPVLNIKVFDYQLDIPGVQAQTHPLATGPVNDLELALFPDEHGDLSIEILANKQRYDEPTLIQHAERLKMLIAQFAADPALLCGDVDIMLPGEYAQLAQINATQIEIPETTLSALVAEQAAKTPDAPALADARYQFSYREMREQVVALANLLRERGVKPGDSVAVALPRSVFLTLALHAIVEAGAAWLPLDTGYPDDRLKMMLEDARPSLLITTDDQLPRFADVPDLTRLCYNAPLTPQGSAPLQLSQPHHTAYIIFTSGSTGRPKGVMVGQTAIVNRLLWMQNHYPLTGEDVVAQKTPCSFDVSVWEFFWPFIAGAKLVMAEPEAHRDPLAMQQFFAEYGVTTTHFVPSMLAAFVASLTPQTARQNCSTLKQVFCSGEALPADLCREWQQLTGAPLHNLYGPTEAAVDVSWYPAFGEELAEVRGSSVPIGYPVWNTGLRILDAMMHPVPPGVAGDLYLTGIQLAQGYLGRPDLTASRFIADPFAPGERMYRTGDVARWLDNGAVEYLGRSDDQLKIRGQRIELGEIDRVMQALPDVEQAVTHACVINQAAATGGDARQLVGYLVSQSGLPLDTSALQAQLRETLPPHMVPVVLLQLPQLPLSANGKLDRKALPLPELKAQTPGRVPKAGSETIIAAAFSSLLGCDVQDADADFFALGGHSLLAMKLAAQLSRQFARQVTPGQVMVASTVAKLATIIDGEEDSTRRMGFETILPLREGNGPTLFCFHPASGFAWQFSVLSRYLDPQWSIIGIQSPRPHGPMQTAANLDEVCEAHLATLFEQQPHGPYYLLGYSLGGTLAQGIAARLRARGEQVAFLGLLDTWPPETQNWQEKEANGLDPEVLAEINREREAFLAAQQGSTSTELFTTIEGNYADAVRLLTTAHSVAFDGKATLFVAERTLQEGMSPEQAWAPWIAELDIYRQDCAHVDIISPEYFKEIGPLINTQINN
;
A
#
# COMPACT_ATOMS: atom_id res chain seq x y z
N PHE A 1 -27.44 -13.39 47.74
CA PHE A 1 -28.35 -12.71 48.70
C PHE A 1 -29.57 -13.58 49.01
N MET A 2 -30.58 -13.12 49.78
CA MET A 2 -31.78 -13.91 50.12
C MET A 2 -33.09 -13.13 49.93
N ARG A 3 -34.09 -13.74 49.28
CA ARG A 3 -35.45 -13.18 49.08
C ARG A 3 -36.26 -13.17 50.38
N ARG A 4 -36.03 -14.18 51.23
CA ARG A 4 -36.65 -14.34 52.57
C ARG A 4 -35.56 -14.26 53.64
N LEU A 5 -35.90 -13.76 54.84
CA LEU A 5 -34.96 -13.52 55.94
C LEU A 5 -35.51 -14.08 57.26
N GLY A 6 -34.62 -14.41 58.21
CA GLY A 6 -34.99 -14.89 59.54
C GLY A 6 -35.75 -16.22 59.49
N SER A 7 -36.69 -16.43 60.41
CA SER A 7 -37.49 -17.67 60.48
C SER A 7 -38.23 -17.98 59.18
N ALA A 8 -38.67 -16.95 58.43
CA ALA A 8 -39.33 -17.12 57.14
C ALA A 8 -38.41 -17.72 56.05
N ALA A 9 -37.09 -17.64 56.22
CA ALA A 9 -36.14 -18.35 55.36
C ALA A 9 -35.95 -19.80 55.83
N LEU A 10 -35.86 -20.03 57.15
CA LEU A 10 -35.60 -21.34 57.75
C LEU A 10 -36.77 -22.32 57.56
N THR A 11 -38.01 -21.82 57.57
CA THR A 11 -39.22 -22.66 57.43
C THR A 11 -39.74 -22.73 55.99
N ALA A 12 -39.02 -22.16 55.02
CA ALA A 12 -39.46 -22.15 53.63
C ALA A 12 -38.98 -23.40 52.88
N THR A 13 -39.84 -23.93 52.02
CA THR A 13 -39.51 -25.05 51.11
C THR A 13 -39.12 -24.59 49.71
N GLY A 14 -39.61 -23.42 49.26
CA GLY A 14 -39.30 -22.87 47.93
C GLY A 14 -37.99 -22.06 47.86
N PRO A 15 -37.54 -21.64 46.66
CA PRO A 15 -36.25 -20.97 46.44
C PRO A 15 -36.06 -19.70 47.29
N VAL A 16 -34.98 -19.66 48.08
CA VAL A 16 -34.67 -18.53 48.99
C VAL A 16 -33.54 -17.65 48.47
N LEU A 17 -32.54 -18.24 47.81
CA LEU A 17 -31.40 -17.50 47.28
C LEU A 17 -31.82 -16.53 46.18
N ASN A 18 -31.12 -15.40 46.14
CA ASN A 18 -31.27 -14.34 45.14
C ASN A 18 -29.87 -13.87 44.71
N VAL A 19 -29.47 -14.12 43.47
CA VAL A 19 -28.18 -13.68 42.92
C VAL A 19 -28.36 -12.31 42.30
N LEU A 20 -27.68 -11.29 42.80
CA LEU A 20 -27.89 -9.89 42.39
C LEU A 20 -26.63 -9.32 41.74
N PRO A 21 -26.76 -8.46 40.71
CA PRO A 21 -25.62 -7.80 40.09
C PRO A 21 -24.81 -6.97 41.10
N LEU A 22 -23.49 -7.14 41.12
CA LEU A 22 -22.56 -6.40 41.95
C LEU A 22 -21.46 -5.79 41.07
N GLY A 23 -21.53 -4.48 40.83
CA GLY A 23 -20.44 -3.75 40.18
C GLY A 23 -19.27 -3.55 41.15
N ILE A 24 -18.09 -4.09 40.81
CA ILE A 24 -16.87 -3.92 41.59
C ILE A 24 -15.96 -2.96 40.82
N HIS A 25 -15.60 -1.85 41.47
CA HIS A 25 -14.52 -0.97 41.00
C HIS A 25 -13.28 -1.29 41.84
N ILE A 26 -12.12 -1.37 41.19
CA ILE A 26 -10.82 -1.51 41.84
C ILE A 26 -10.06 -0.20 41.59
N ALA A 27 -9.55 0.41 42.65
CA ALA A 27 -8.70 1.59 42.56
C ALA A 27 -7.26 1.15 42.88
N ALA A 28 -6.34 1.38 41.94
CA ALA A 28 -4.94 0.96 42.06
C ALA A 28 -4.26 1.51 43.32
N GLN A 29 -4.67 2.70 43.78
CA GLN A 29 -4.09 3.40 44.93
C GLN A 29 -4.70 2.98 46.28
N GLU A 30 -5.72 2.11 46.29
CA GLU A 30 -6.28 1.61 47.54
C GLU A 30 -5.46 0.43 48.07
N THR A 31 -5.40 0.33 49.39
CA THR A 31 -4.96 -0.89 50.10
C THR A 31 -6.11 -1.88 50.22
N LEU A 32 -5.80 -3.15 50.49
CA LEU A 32 -6.82 -4.19 50.67
C LEU A 32 -7.88 -3.86 51.76
N PRO A 33 -7.53 -3.29 52.93
CA PRO A 33 -8.54 -2.88 53.92
C PRO A 33 -9.49 -1.80 53.42
N GLN A 34 -9.01 -0.86 52.61
CA GLN A 34 -9.85 0.20 52.04
C GLN A 34 -10.85 -0.38 51.03
N LEU A 35 -10.38 -1.25 50.13
CA LEU A 35 -11.23 -1.97 49.18
C LEU A 35 -12.28 -2.82 49.91
N ALA A 36 -11.87 -3.61 50.90
CA ALA A 36 -12.77 -4.45 51.69
C ALA A 36 -13.82 -3.62 52.43
N THR A 37 -13.45 -2.49 53.01
CA THR A 37 -14.38 -1.56 53.68
C THR A 37 -15.39 -0.98 52.71
N ARG A 38 -14.95 -0.52 51.52
CA ARG A 38 -15.83 0.00 50.47
C ARG A 38 -16.82 -1.07 50.00
N LEU A 39 -16.32 -2.27 49.71
CA LEU A 39 -17.14 -3.38 49.24
C LEU A 39 -18.14 -3.84 50.32
N ALA A 40 -17.72 -3.93 51.58
CA ALA A 40 -18.61 -4.23 52.70
C ALA A 40 -19.72 -3.18 52.85
N ALA A 41 -19.39 -1.89 52.71
CA ALA A 41 -20.37 -0.82 52.73
C ALA A 41 -21.37 -0.93 51.56
N GLN A 42 -20.90 -1.24 50.34
CA GLN A 42 -21.75 -1.47 49.17
C GLN A 42 -22.69 -2.67 49.39
N LEU A 43 -22.17 -3.81 49.85
CA LEU A 43 -22.97 -4.99 50.17
C LEU A 43 -24.00 -4.69 51.29
N LYS A 44 -23.64 -3.89 52.31
CA LYS A 44 -24.59 -3.45 53.35
C LYS A 44 -25.72 -2.59 52.78
N LYS A 45 -25.45 -1.74 51.78
CA LYS A 45 -26.49 -0.99 51.06
C LYS A 45 -27.38 -1.94 50.25
N MET A 46 -26.78 -2.85 49.48
CA MET A 46 -27.52 -3.82 48.65
C MET A 46 -28.41 -4.76 49.48
N ARG A 47 -27.97 -5.18 50.67
CA ARG A 47 -28.77 -6.02 51.59
C ARG A 47 -30.10 -5.39 51.98
N ARG A 48 -30.24 -4.06 51.93
CA ARG A 48 -31.54 -3.38 52.19
C ARG A 48 -32.54 -3.57 51.04
N HIS A 49 -32.05 -3.83 49.83
CA HIS A 49 -32.86 -4.00 48.62
C HIS A 49 -32.91 -5.46 48.14
N GLN A 50 -32.27 -6.39 48.85
CA GLN A 50 -32.07 -7.77 48.39
C GLN A 50 -33.32 -8.63 48.22
N ARG A 51 -34.47 -8.15 48.72
CA ARG A 51 -35.78 -8.81 48.53
C ARG A 51 -36.31 -8.61 47.11
N TYR A 52 -35.78 -7.63 46.37
CA TYR A 52 -36.13 -7.40 44.98
C TYR A 52 -35.58 -8.51 44.10
N ASP A 53 -36.43 -9.08 43.25
CA ASP A 53 -36.12 -10.25 42.45
C ASP A 53 -35.11 -9.91 41.34
N ALA A 54 -34.09 -10.75 41.15
CA ALA A 54 -33.04 -10.50 40.15
C ALA A 54 -33.61 -10.51 38.72
N GLU A 55 -34.54 -11.42 38.47
CA GLU A 55 -35.26 -11.59 37.22
C GLU A 55 -36.12 -10.36 36.89
N GLN A 56 -36.52 -9.60 37.91
CA GLN A 56 -37.21 -8.32 37.72
C GLN A 56 -36.22 -7.21 37.32
N ILE A 57 -35.00 -7.17 37.87
CA ILE A 57 -33.96 -6.21 37.47
C ILE A 57 -33.64 -6.36 35.97
N VAL A 58 -33.51 -7.60 35.49
CA VAL A 58 -33.30 -7.88 34.07
C VAL A 58 -34.46 -7.36 33.24
N ARG A 59 -35.71 -7.64 33.65
CA ARG A 59 -36.93 -7.16 32.96
C ARG A 59 -36.99 -5.64 32.86
N ASP A 60 -36.76 -4.94 33.97
CA ASP A 60 -36.87 -3.49 34.01
C ASP A 60 -35.73 -2.78 33.27
N SER A 61 -34.57 -3.42 33.16
CA SER A 61 -33.40 -2.87 32.45
C SER A 61 -33.56 -2.87 30.92
N GLY A 62 -34.66 -3.40 30.39
CA GLY A 62 -34.88 -3.55 28.94
C GLY A 62 -33.99 -4.60 28.28
N ARG A 63 -33.15 -5.30 29.07
CA ARG A 63 -32.23 -6.35 28.59
C ARG A 63 -32.85 -7.75 28.62
N ALA A 64 -34.16 -7.86 28.83
CA ALA A 64 -34.87 -9.14 28.78
C ALA A 64 -34.75 -9.87 27.42
N ALA A 65 -34.44 -9.14 26.35
CA ALA A 65 -34.22 -9.66 25.00
C ALA A 65 -32.73 -9.67 24.56
N GLY A 66 -31.80 -9.34 25.45
CA GLY A 66 -30.36 -9.31 25.14
C GLY A 66 -29.70 -10.68 25.33
N GLU A 67 -28.74 -11.01 24.46
CA GLU A 67 -27.95 -12.25 24.56
C GLU A 67 -26.83 -12.17 25.62
N GLU A 68 -26.41 -10.95 26.01
CA GLU A 68 -25.37 -10.74 27.03
C GLU A 68 -25.94 -10.68 28.46
N PRO A 69 -25.43 -11.51 29.39
CA PRO A 69 -25.87 -11.48 30.78
C PRO A 69 -25.39 -10.21 31.51
N LEU A 70 -26.06 -9.85 32.62
CA LEU A 70 -25.67 -8.69 33.44
C LEU A 70 -24.30 -8.86 34.13
N PHE A 71 -23.89 -10.10 34.37
CA PHE A 71 -22.63 -10.47 35.02
C PHE A 71 -22.24 -11.90 34.62
N GLY A 72 -20.93 -12.19 34.61
CA GLY A 72 -20.37 -13.54 34.42
C GLY A 72 -20.15 -14.25 35.76
N PRO A 73 -19.07 -13.91 36.50
CA PRO A 73 -18.73 -14.59 37.73
C PRO A 73 -19.64 -14.23 38.91
N VAL A 74 -19.85 -15.20 39.81
CA VAL A 74 -20.64 -15.05 41.05
C VAL A 74 -19.80 -15.40 42.27
N LEU A 75 -19.79 -14.52 43.26
CA LEU A 75 -19.10 -14.74 44.54
C LEU A 75 -20.10 -15.19 45.61
N ASN A 76 -19.80 -16.32 46.26
CA ASN A 76 -20.56 -16.82 47.39
C ASN A 76 -19.74 -16.76 48.69
N ILE A 77 -20.31 -16.11 49.72
CA ILE A 77 -19.73 -16.02 51.07
C ILE A 77 -20.64 -16.68 52.12
N LYS A 78 -21.62 -17.47 51.68
CA LYS A 78 -22.59 -18.13 52.56
C LYS A 78 -22.13 -19.55 52.86
N VAL A 79 -22.20 -19.91 54.13
CA VAL A 79 -22.13 -21.29 54.60
C VAL A 79 -23.55 -21.83 54.75
N PHE A 80 -23.79 -23.05 54.28
CA PHE A 80 -25.05 -23.76 54.47
C PHE A 80 -24.91 -24.81 55.56
N ASP A 81 -25.89 -24.85 56.46
CA ASP A 81 -25.91 -25.77 57.59
C ASP A 81 -26.55 -27.10 57.18
N TYR A 82 -25.71 -28.11 56.90
CA TYR A 82 -26.14 -29.44 56.44
C TYR A 82 -26.12 -30.51 57.55
N GLN A 83 -25.69 -30.17 58.76
CA GLN A 83 -25.63 -31.12 59.88
C GLN A 83 -27.03 -31.55 60.32
N LEU A 84 -27.15 -32.86 60.56
CA LEU A 84 -28.35 -33.50 61.06
C LEU A 84 -27.95 -34.35 62.27
N ASP A 85 -28.50 -34.04 63.44
CA ASP A 85 -28.26 -34.83 64.65
C ASP A 85 -29.22 -36.02 64.69
N ILE A 86 -28.71 -37.20 64.30
CA ILE A 86 -29.45 -38.46 64.32
C ILE A 86 -28.76 -39.38 65.35
N PRO A 87 -29.44 -39.74 66.47
CA PRO A 87 -28.81 -40.51 67.54
C PRO A 87 -28.16 -41.81 67.06
N GLY A 88 -26.86 -41.97 67.34
CA GLY A 88 -26.08 -43.17 66.99
C GLY A 88 -25.64 -43.25 65.52
N VAL A 89 -25.89 -42.22 64.70
CA VAL A 89 -25.56 -42.20 63.27
C VAL A 89 -24.83 -40.90 62.90
N GLN A 90 -23.68 -41.02 62.24
CA GLN A 90 -23.00 -39.86 61.65
C GLN A 90 -23.63 -39.55 60.29
N ALA A 91 -24.16 -38.34 60.13
CA ALA A 91 -24.73 -37.87 58.87
C ALA A 91 -23.73 -36.97 58.13
N GLN A 92 -23.52 -37.24 56.84
CA GLN A 92 -22.70 -36.41 55.96
C GLN A 92 -23.45 -36.16 54.65
N THR A 93 -23.60 -34.89 54.28
CA THR A 93 -24.24 -34.50 53.01
C THR A 93 -23.21 -34.40 51.90
N HIS A 94 -23.45 -35.10 50.79
CA HIS A 94 -22.66 -34.98 49.58
C HIS A 94 -23.50 -34.30 48.48
N PRO A 95 -23.10 -33.10 48.00
CA PRO A 95 -23.78 -32.47 46.88
C PRO A 95 -23.49 -33.22 45.58
N LEU A 96 -24.54 -33.61 44.85
CA LEU A 96 -24.41 -34.28 43.54
C LEU A 96 -24.65 -33.31 42.37
N ALA A 97 -25.60 -32.39 42.51
CA ALA A 97 -25.93 -31.39 41.50
C ALA A 97 -26.48 -30.13 42.16
N THR A 98 -25.86 -28.99 41.88
CA THR A 98 -26.27 -27.66 42.36
C THR A 98 -27.02 -26.85 41.30
N GLY A 99 -26.99 -27.30 40.04
CA GLY A 99 -27.58 -26.63 38.87
C GLY A 99 -26.52 -26.24 37.84
N PRO A 100 -26.93 -25.70 36.69
CA PRO A 100 -26.00 -25.16 35.70
C PRO A 100 -25.35 -23.87 36.20
N VAL A 101 -24.07 -23.70 35.91
CA VAL A 101 -23.33 -22.46 36.11
C VAL A 101 -23.13 -21.79 34.76
N ASN A 102 -23.51 -20.50 34.65
CA ASN A 102 -23.38 -19.76 33.40
C ASN A 102 -21.91 -19.59 33.00
N ASP A 103 -21.08 -19.17 33.96
CA ASP A 103 -19.66 -18.86 33.75
C ASP A 103 -18.81 -19.49 34.88
N LEU A 104 -18.72 -18.82 36.03
CA LEU A 104 -17.94 -19.26 37.19
C LEU A 104 -18.62 -18.87 38.51
N GLU A 105 -18.72 -19.79 39.47
CA GLU A 105 -19.05 -19.50 40.86
C GLU A 105 -17.84 -19.78 41.74
N LEU A 106 -17.46 -18.80 42.57
CA LEU A 106 -16.40 -18.93 43.57
C LEU A 106 -17.00 -18.77 44.96
N ALA A 107 -16.98 -19.84 45.74
CA ALA A 107 -17.37 -19.82 47.14
C ALA A 107 -16.13 -19.76 48.05
N LEU A 108 -16.19 -18.90 49.06
CA LEU A 108 -15.10 -18.68 50.02
C LEU A 108 -15.56 -19.03 51.44
N PHE A 109 -14.80 -19.91 52.09
CA PHE A 109 -15.10 -20.46 53.40
C PHE A 109 -13.91 -20.25 54.36
N PRO A 110 -13.84 -19.11 55.06
CA PRO A 110 -12.92 -18.96 56.18
C PRO A 110 -13.39 -19.84 57.34
N ASP A 111 -12.47 -20.58 57.95
CA ASP A 111 -12.77 -21.47 59.08
C ASP A 111 -12.45 -20.84 60.44
N GLU A 112 -12.76 -21.56 61.53
CA GLU A 112 -12.51 -21.08 62.90
C GLU A 112 -11.01 -21.09 63.27
N HIS A 113 -10.16 -21.81 62.53
CA HIS A 113 -8.71 -21.84 62.71
C HIS A 113 -8.01 -20.68 61.99
N GLY A 114 -8.72 -19.95 61.14
CA GLY A 114 -8.21 -18.81 60.36
C GLY A 114 -7.73 -19.18 58.95
N ASP A 115 -7.94 -20.42 58.52
CA ASP A 115 -7.63 -20.88 57.17
C ASP A 115 -8.78 -20.54 56.21
N LEU A 116 -8.48 -20.52 54.90
CA LEU A 116 -9.44 -20.27 53.83
C LEU A 116 -9.57 -21.49 52.92
N SER A 117 -10.76 -22.08 52.88
CA SER A 117 -11.15 -23.04 51.85
C SER A 117 -11.91 -22.34 50.73
N ILE A 118 -11.71 -22.79 49.49
CA ILE A 118 -12.44 -22.31 48.32
C ILE A 118 -13.10 -23.46 47.58
N GLU A 119 -14.26 -23.19 46.99
CA GLU A 119 -14.95 -24.09 46.07
C GLU A 119 -15.21 -23.34 44.76
N ILE A 120 -14.80 -23.94 43.65
CA ILE A 120 -14.95 -23.36 42.30
C ILE A 120 -15.89 -24.25 41.50
N LEU A 121 -17.01 -23.69 41.06
CA LEU A 121 -17.91 -24.33 40.10
C LEU A 121 -17.80 -23.58 38.78
N ALA A 122 -17.40 -24.27 37.71
CA ALA A 122 -17.17 -23.65 36.41
C ALA A 122 -18.01 -24.30 35.31
N ASN A 123 -18.34 -23.53 34.30
CA ASN A 123 -18.93 -24.06 33.08
C ASN A 123 -17.88 -24.86 32.29
N LYS A 124 -18.09 -26.19 32.20
CA LYS A 124 -17.17 -27.13 31.53
C LYS A 124 -16.96 -26.87 30.03
N GLN A 125 -17.84 -26.10 29.38
CA GLN A 125 -17.65 -25.69 27.98
C GLN A 125 -16.73 -24.48 27.84
N ARG A 126 -16.53 -23.72 28.91
CA ARG A 126 -15.76 -22.45 28.94
C ARG A 126 -14.42 -22.59 29.65
N TYR A 127 -14.33 -23.53 30.60
CA TYR A 127 -13.16 -23.77 31.44
C TYR A 127 -12.82 -25.25 31.51
N ASP A 128 -11.53 -25.53 31.59
CA ASP A 128 -10.96 -26.82 31.92
C ASP A 128 -10.31 -26.80 33.32
N GLU A 129 -10.18 -27.98 33.92
CA GLU A 129 -9.67 -28.15 35.30
C GLU A 129 -8.24 -27.61 35.50
N PRO A 130 -7.27 -27.82 34.58
CA PRO A 130 -5.93 -27.26 34.72
C PRO A 130 -5.93 -25.72 34.82
N THR A 131 -6.74 -25.03 34.03
CA THR A 131 -6.88 -23.57 34.08
C THR A 131 -7.44 -23.10 35.42
N LEU A 132 -8.43 -23.82 35.98
CA LEU A 132 -8.97 -23.50 37.30
C LEU A 132 -7.93 -23.66 38.41
N ILE A 133 -7.08 -24.70 38.34
CA ILE A 133 -5.98 -24.90 39.28
C ILE A 133 -4.96 -23.75 39.16
N GLN A 134 -4.63 -23.32 37.95
CA GLN A 134 -3.74 -22.16 37.75
C GLN A 134 -4.35 -20.88 38.34
N HIS A 135 -5.63 -20.61 38.12
CA HIS A 135 -6.31 -19.45 38.72
C HIS A 135 -6.35 -19.53 40.26
N ALA A 136 -6.52 -20.72 40.83
CA ALA A 136 -6.44 -20.92 42.28
C ALA A 136 -5.03 -20.64 42.82
N GLU A 137 -3.97 -21.04 42.10
CA GLU A 137 -2.59 -20.73 42.49
C GLU A 137 -2.30 -19.21 42.42
N ARG A 138 -2.86 -18.50 41.42
CA ARG A 138 -2.80 -17.02 41.38
C ARG A 138 -3.49 -16.39 42.57
N LEU A 139 -4.69 -16.87 42.94
CA LEU A 139 -5.41 -16.39 44.11
C LEU A 139 -4.62 -16.62 45.40
N LYS A 140 -3.99 -17.80 45.53
CA LYS A 140 -3.12 -18.12 46.67
C LYS A 140 -1.92 -17.19 46.75
N MET A 141 -1.25 -16.92 45.62
CA MET A 141 -0.13 -15.99 45.55
C MET A 141 -0.54 -14.55 45.89
N LEU A 142 -1.69 -14.11 45.39
CA LEU A 142 -2.29 -12.81 45.73
C LEU A 142 -2.50 -12.69 47.25
N ILE A 143 -3.12 -13.69 47.88
CA ILE A 143 -3.35 -13.70 49.34
C ILE A 143 -2.02 -13.65 50.09
N ALA A 144 -1.02 -14.42 49.65
CA ALA A 144 0.30 -14.45 50.28
C ALA A 144 1.01 -13.08 50.22
N GLN A 145 0.89 -12.34 49.12
CA GLN A 145 1.49 -11.00 48.98
C GLN A 145 0.88 -10.00 49.97
N PHE A 146 -0.44 -9.92 50.07
CA PHE A 146 -1.09 -9.03 51.06
C PHE A 146 -0.89 -9.50 52.52
N ALA A 147 -0.70 -10.80 52.75
CA ALA A 147 -0.35 -11.31 54.07
C ALA A 147 1.08 -10.89 54.48
N ALA A 148 2.00 -10.86 53.53
CA ALA A 148 3.38 -10.41 53.75
C ALA A 148 3.49 -8.89 53.89
N ASP A 149 2.77 -8.13 53.06
CA ASP A 149 2.68 -6.67 53.14
C ASP A 149 1.23 -6.17 53.07
N PRO A 150 0.58 -5.93 54.23
CA PRO A 150 -0.78 -5.38 54.27
C PRO A 150 -0.89 -3.93 53.78
N ALA A 151 0.24 -3.21 53.64
CA ALA A 151 0.28 -1.85 53.10
C ALA A 151 0.41 -1.83 51.57
N LEU A 152 0.62 -2.99 50.94
CA LEU A 152 0.66 -3.15 49.49
C LEU A 152 -0.61 -2.56 48.85
N LEU A 153 -0.41 -1.80 47.79
CA LEU A 153 -1.50 -1.22 47.02
C LEU A 153 -2.10 -2.26 46.08
N CYS A 154 -3.41 -2.18 45.82
CA CYS A 154 -4.09 -3.06 44.88
C CYS A 154 -3.53 -2.96 43.45
N GLY A 155 -2.84 -1.87 43.11
CA GLY A 155 -2.19 -1.69 41.82
C GLY A 155 -0.81 -2.34 41.70
N ASP A 156 -0.14 -2.62 42.82
CA ASP A 156 1.25 -3.11 42.86
C ASP A 156 1.33 -4.64 43.06
N VAL A 157 0.18 -5.31 43.18
CA VAL A 157 0.11 -6.76 43.38
C VAL A 157 0.36 -7.50 42.06
N ASP A 158 1.27 -8.46 42.07
CA ASP A 158 1.57 -9.29 40.90
C ASP A 158 0.73 -10.58 40.92
N ILE A 159 0.14 -10.93 39.78
CA ILE A 159 -0.69 -12.14 39.61
C ILE A 159 -0.13 -13.10 38.54
N MET A 160 1.03 -12.80 37.97
CA MET A 160 1.71 -13.66 37.01
C MET A 160 2.47 -14.78 37.73
N LEU A 161 2.36 -16.01 37.23
CA LEU A 161 3.03 -17.15 37.83
C LEU A 161 4.52 -17.18 37.43
N PRO A 162 5.43 -17.71 38.29
CA PRO A 162 6.86 -17.74 37.98
C PRO A 162 7.24 -18.43 36.65
N GLY A 163 6.51 -19.48 36.27
CA GLY A 163 6.73 -20.18 35.00
C GLY A 163 6.40 -19.34 33.76
N GLU A 164 5.44 -18.42 33.88
CA GLU A 164 5.02 -17.55 32.79
C GLU A 164 6.05 -16.45 32.52
N TYR A 165 6.66 -15.90 33.58
CA TYR A 165 7.81 -15.00 33.44
C TYR A 165 8.94 -15.67 32.65
N ALA A 166 9.26 -16.93 32.94
CA ALA A 166 10.29 -17.67 32.22
C ALA A 166 9.92 -17.86 30.73
N GLN A 167 8.65 -18.15 30.44
CA GLN A 167 8.16 -18.27 29.06
C GLN A 167 8.26 -16.93 28.30
N LEU A 168 7.83 -15.82 28.91
CA LEU A 168 7.93 -14.49 28.30
C LEU A 168 9.38 -14.05 28.10
N ALA A 169 10.28 -14.41 29.03
CA ALA A 169 11.71 -14.17 28.88
C ALA A 169 12.29 -14.96 27.70
N GLN A 170 11.88 -16.21 27.51
CA GLN A 170 12.31 -17.04 26.39
C GLN A 170 11.81 -16.50 25.04
N ILE A 171 10.53 -16.10 24.95
CA ILE A 171 9.96 -15.54 23.71
C ILE A 171 10.65 -14.23 23.32
N ASN A 172 11.03 -13.42 24.30
CA ASN A 172 11.73 -12.14 24.08
C ASN A 172 13.27 -12.26 24.05
N ALA A 173 13.83 -13.47 24.08
CA ALA A 173 15.27 -13.69 23.96
C ALA A 173 15.72 -13.61 22.49
N THR A 174 15.59 -12.42 21.89
CA THR A 174 15.84 -12.18 20.46
C THR A 174 17.22 -11.57 20.16
N GLN A 175 18.16 -11.65 21.11
CA GLN A 175 19.47 -11.00 20.99
C GLN A 175 20.29 -11.64 19.86
N ILE A 176 20.63 -10.84 18.85
CA ILE A 176 21.48 -11.20 17.72
C ILE A 176 22.48 -10.08 17.50
N GLU A 177 23.77 -10.40 17.54
CA GLU A 177 24.81 -9.45 17.22
C GLU A 177 24.76 -9.09 15.73
N ILE A 178 24.57 -7.81 15.43
CA ILE A 178 24.59 -7.26 14.07
C ILE A 178 25.80 -6.32 13.91
N PRO A 179 26.41 -6.24 12.73
CA PRO A 179 27.52 -5.33 12.51
C PRO A 179 27.07 -3.86 12.64
N GLU A 180 27.94 -3.01 13.18
CA GLU A 180 27.75 -1.55 13.14
C GLU A 180 27.95 -1.06 11.71
N THR A 181 26.86 -0.96 10.96
CA THR A 181 26.87 -0.61 9.53
C THR A 181 25.70 0.29 9.16
N THR A 182 25.62 0.67 7.88
CA THR A 182 24.56 1.53 7.32
C THR A 182 23.99 0.93 6.04
N LEU A 183 22.84 1.44 5.60
CA LEU A 183 22.23 1.02 4.34
C LEU A 183 23.18 1.19 3.14
N SER A 184 23.88 2.34 3.04
CA SER A 184 24.86 2.60 1.97
C SER A 184 26.00 1.59 1.96
N ALA A 185 26.51 1.20 3.13
CA ALA A 185 27.59 0.23 3.22
C ALA A 185 27.14 -1.17 2.75
N LEU A 186 25.94 -1.61 3.15
CA LEU A 186 25.37 -2.89 2.73
C LEU A 186 25.10 -2.94 1.21
N VAL A 187 24.55 -1.86 0.65
CA VAL A 187 24.29 -1.76 -0.80
C VAL A 187 25.61 -1.72 -1.59
N ALA A 188 26.61 -0.98 -1.10
CA ALA A 188 27.93 -0.96 -1.73
C ALA A 188 28.63 -2.34 -1.69
N GLU A 189 28.48 -3.08 -0.58
CA GLU A 189 28.98 -4.45 -0.46
C GLU A 189 28.34 -5.38 -1.50
N GLN A 190 27.02 -5.34 -1.65
CA GLN A 190 26.32 -6.17 -2.63
C GLN A 190 26.66 -5.77 -4.08
N ALA A 191 26.74 -4.47 -4.37
CA ALA A 191 27.12 -4.00 -5.69
C ALA A 191 28.54 -4.43 -6.09
N ALA A 192 29.45 -4.56 -5.12
CA ALA A 192 30.78 -5.11 -5.35
C ALA A 192 30.75 -6.63 -5.62
N LYS A 193 29.80 -7.37 -5.05
CA LYS A 193 29.63 -8.83 -5.27
C LYS A 193 29.10 -9.15 -6.67
N THR A 194 28.11 -8.40 -7.14
CA THR A 194 27.39 -8.69 -8.40
C THR A 194 27.21 -7.43 -9.25
N PRO A 195 28.30 -6.81 -9.73
CA PRO A 195 28.23 -5.48 -10.37
C PRO A 195 27.40 -5.44 -11.65
N ASP A 196 27.42 -6.52 -12.44
CA ASP A 196 26.75 -6.57 -13.75
C ASP A 196 25.35 -7.21 -13.67
N ALA A 197 24.89 -7.60 -12.47
CA ALA A 197 23.55 -8.14 -12.27
C ALA A 197 22.47 -7.03 -12.34
N PRO A 198 21.24 -7.34 -12.79
CA PRO A 198 20.16 -6.35 -12.85
C PRO A 198 19.72 -5.95 -11.44
N ALA A 199 19.75 -4.65 -11.14
CA ALA A 199 19.42 -4.12 -9.82
C ALA A 199 18.06 -3.43 -9.80
N LEU A 200 17.84 -2.47 -10.71
CA LEU A 200 16.68 -1.58 -10.68
C LEU A 200 16.12 -1.40 -12.09
N ALA A 201 14.80 -1.55 -12.25
CA ALA A 201 14.16 -1.31 -13.54
C ALA A 201 12.77 -0.68 -13.43
N ASP A 202 12.38 0.06 -14.46
CA ASP A 202 11.01 0.48 -14.73
C ASP A 202 10.67 0.25 -16.21
N ALA A 203 9.59 0.87 -16.71
CA ALA A 203 9.19 0.77 -18.11
C ALA A 203 10.25 1.25 -19.11
N ARG A 204 11.14 2.17 -18.70
CA ARG A 204 12.08 2.90 -19.59
C ARG A 204 13.55 2.60 -19.32
N TYR A 205 13.90 2.30 -18.08
CA TYR A 205 15.28 2.13 -17.65
C TYR A 205 15.50 0.76 -17.01
N GLN A 206 16.69 0.19 -17.23
CA GLN A 206 17.20 -0.94 -16.48
C GLN A 206 18.66 -0.66 -16.12
N PHE A 207 18.96 -0.65 -14.82
CA PHE A 207 20.29 -0.45 -14.27
C PHE A 207 20.83 -1.76 -13.70
N SER A 208 22.07 -2.09 -14.02
CA SER A 208 22.89 -3.01 -13.26
C SER A 208 23.26 -2.42 -11.88
N TYR A 209 23.78 -3.24 -10.98
CA TYR A 209 24.27 -2.76 -9.68
C TYR A 209 25.38 -1.71 -9.82
N ARG A 210 26.28 -1.85 -10.79
CA ARG A 210 27.33 -0.86 -11.06
C ARG A 210 26.74 0.47 -11.50
N GLU A 211 25.90 0.46 -12.52
CA GLU A 211 25.31 1.68 -13.08
C GLU A 211 24.41 2.37 -12.04
N MET A 212 23.62 1.60 -11.28
CA MET A 212 22.83 2.13 -10.16
C MET A 212 23.74 2.84 -9.14
N ARG A 213 24.86 2.22 -8.75
CA ARG A 213 25.82 2.83 -7.81
C ARG A 213 26.45 4.10 -8.35
N GLU A 214 26.78 4.14 -9.64
CA GLU A 214 27.31 5.34 -10.28
C GLU A 214 26.29 6.49 -10.26
N GLN A 215 25.01 6.20 -10.55
CA GLN A 215 23.94 7.19 -10.47
C GLN A 215 23.72 7.69 -9.03
N VAL A 216 23.74 6.77 -8.06
CA VAL A 216 23.61 7.10 -6.64
C VAL A 216 24.76 8.01 -6.18
N VAL A 217 26.00 7.69 -6.54
CA VAL A 217 27.18 8.49 -6.16
C VAL A 217 27.17 9.85 -6.87
N ALA A 218 26.82 9.90 -8.16
CA ALA A 218 26.72 11.14 -8.91
C ALA A 218 25.67 12.08 -8.31
N LEU A 219 24.48 11.56 -8.01
CA LEU A 219 23.43 12.35 -7.37
C LEU A 219 23.83 12.75 -5.95
N ALA A 220 24.44 11.87 -5.15
CA ALA A 220 24.92 12.20 -3.81
C ALA A 220 25.95 13.34 -3.81
N ASN A 221 26.87 13.35 -4.78
CA ASN A 221 27.80 14.46 -4.96
C ASN A 221 27.09 15.75 -5.38
N LEU A 222 26.12 15.67 -6.30
CA LEU A 222 25.29 16.83 -6.66
C LEU A 222 24.54 17.39 -5.43
N LEU A 223 23.95 16.54 -4.58
CA LEU A 223 23.32 16.97 -3.32
C LEU A 223 24.30 17.73 -2.43
N ARG A 224 25.54 17.24 -2.31
CA ARG A 224 26.60 17.89 -1.53
C ARG A 224 27.04 19.23 -2.13
N GLU A 225 27.12 19.33 -3.45
CA GLU A 225 27.39 20.59 -4.15
C GLU A 225 26.27 21.61 -3.92
N ARG A 226 25.02 21.17 -3.76
CA ARG A 226 23.87 22.00 -3.37
C ARG A 226 23.80 22.28 -1.86
N GLY A 227 24.78 21.83 -1.09
CA GLY A 227 24.95 22.17 0.32
C GLY A 227 24.40 21.17 1.33
N VAL A 228 23.92 19.99 0.89
CA VAL A 228 23.47 18.91 1.79
C VAL A 228 24.66 18.30 2.53
N LYS A 229 24.58 18.24 3.86
CA LYS A 229 25.60 17.69 4.76
C LYS A 229 25.09 16.43 5.48
N PRO A 230 26.00 15.58 5.97
CA PRO A 230 25.60 14.46 6.82
C PRO A 230 24.83 14.95 8.05
N GLY A 231 23.70 14.31 8.34
CA GLY A 231 22.76 14.69 9.40
C GLY A 231 21.62 15.62 8.95
N ASP A 232 21.69 16.22 7.75
CA ASP A 232 20.58 17.01 7.21
C ASP A 232 19.41 16.12 6.77
N SER A 233 18.27 16.73 6.44
CA SER A 233 17.15 16.08 5.78
C SER A 233 16.92 16.62 4.36
N VAL A 234 16.48 15.75 3.45
CA VAL A 234 16.13 16.08 2.05
C VAL A 234 14.70 15.63 1.79
N ALA A 235 13.84 16.58 1.39
CA ALA A 235 12.46 16.28 0.99
C ALA A 235 12.40 15.69 -0.42
N VAL A 236 11.48 14.76 -0.65
CA VAL A 236 11.35 14.04 -1.93
C VAL A 236 9.89 14.05 -2.38
N ALA A 237 9.61 14.75 -3.48
CA ALA A 237 8.31 14.81 -4.14
C ALA A 237 8.46 14.33 -5.59
N LEU A 238 8.60 13.02 -5.77
CA LEU A 238 8.82 12.37 -7.06
C LEU A 238 7.73 11.35 -7.37
N PRO A 239 7.33 11.19 -8.65
CA PRO A 239 6.51 10.07 -9.06
C PRO A 239 7.28 8.75 -8.95
N ARG A 240 6.54 7.64 -8.95
CA ARG A 240 7.13 6.31 -8.97
C ARG A 240 7.88 6.10 -10.29
N SER A 241 9.20 5.95 -10.18
CA SER A 241 10.14 5.66 -11.27
C SER A 241 11.48 5.22 -10.67
N VAL A 242 12.41 4.76 -11.50
CA VAL A 242 13.79 4.46 -11.05
C VAL A 242 14.43 5.63 -10.29
N PHE A 243 14.11 6.88 -10.65
CA PHE A 243 14.68 8.08 -10.04
C PHE A 243 14.26 8.28 -8.59
N LEU A 244 13.09 7.77 -8.18
CA LEU A 244 12.70 7.77 -6.77
C LEU A 244 13.67 6.91 -5.95
N THR A 245 13.92 5.66 -6.38
CA THR A 245 14.87 4.77 -5.71
C THR A 245 16.28 5.36 -5.70
N LEU A 246 16.75 5.87 -6.85
CA LEU A 246 18.07 6.51 -6.95
C LEU A 246 18.20 7.72 -6.00
N ALA A 247 17.16 8.54 -5.89
CA ALA A 247 17.14 9.68 -4.97
C ALA A 247 17.25 9.25 -3.51
N LEU A 248 16.48 8.24 -3.07
CA LEU A 248 16.55 7.76 -1.68
C LEU A 248 17.96 7.21 -1.35
N HIS A 249 18.52 6.39 -2.24
CA HIS A 249 19.88 5.87 -2.05
C HIS A 249 20.94 6.96 -2.05
N ALA A 250 20.82 7.98 -2.90
CA ALA A 250 21.75 9.11 -2.95
C ALA A 250 21.70 9.99 -1.69
N ILE A 251 20.50 10.19 -1.12
CA ILE A 251 20.32 10.93 0.14
C ILE A 251 21.03 10.19 1.28
N VAL A 252 20.84 8.87 1.39
CA VAL A 252 21.54 8.03 2.38
C VAL A 252 23.05 8.05 2.14
N GLU A 253 23.50 7.96 0.89
CA GLU A 253 24.91 8.01 0.52
C GLU A 253 25.60 9.33 0.92
N ALA A 254 24.87 10.45 0.83
CA ALA A 254 25.32 11.75 1.30
C ALA A 254 25.32 11.88 2.84
N GLY A 255 24.81 10.87 3.56
CA GLY A 255 24.69 10.84 5.01
C GLY A 255 23.48 11.61 5.55
N ALA A 256 22.50 11.92 4.71
CA ALA A 256 21.28 12.65 5.07
C ALA A 256 20.07 11.71 5.21
N ALA A 257 19.00 12.21 5.84
CA ALA A 257 17.72 11.52 5.96
C ALA A 257 16.75 11.95 4.86
N TRP A 258 15.96 11.03 4.30
CA TRP A 258 14.90 11.43 3.35
C TRP A 258 13.58 11.71 4.05
N LEU A 259 12.83 12.68 3.53
CA LEU A 259 11.47 13.03 3.92
C LEU A 259 10.54 12.85 2.71
N PRO A 260 9.74 11.77 2.64
CA PRO A 260 8.84 11.56 1.52
C PRO A 260 7.63 12.50 1.60
N LEU A 261 7.35 13.19 0.50
CA LEU A 261 6.19 14.04 0.32
C LEU A 261 5.24 13.40 -0.69
N ASP A 262 4.04 13.04 -0.23
CA ASP A 262 2.97 12.56 -1.11
C ASP A 262 2.37 13.76 -1.86
N THR A 263 2.57 13.82 -3.17
CA THR A 263 2.04 14.90 -4.01
C THR A 263 0.51 14.89 -4.06
N GLY A 264 -0.16 13.82 -3.64
CA GLY A 264 -1.61 13.80 -3.43
C GLY A 264 -2.08 14.57 -2.20
N TYR A 265 -1.18 15.05 -1.34
CA TYR A 265 -1.55 15.88 -0.18
C TYR A 265 -1.79 17.35 -0.58
N PRO A 266 -2.66 18.06 0.16
CA PRO A 266 -2.86 19.50 -0.02
C PRO A 266 -1.58 20.28 0.26
N ASP A 267 -1.41 21.40 -0.44
CA ASP A 267 -0.21 22.22 -0.34
C ASP A 267 0.03 22.75 1.09
N ASP A 268 -1.02 23.09 1.83
CA ASP A 268 -0.90 23.54 3.23
C ASP A 268 -0.31 22.46 4.15
N ARG A 269 -0.68 21.19 3.92
CA ARG A 269 -0.11 20.07 4.67
C ARG A 269 1.36 19.86 4.31
N LEU A 270 1.69 19.91 3.03
CA LEU A 270 3.07 19.77 2.56
C LEU A 270 3.96 20.91 3.10
N LYS A 271 3.46 22.16 3.07
CA LYS A 271 4.11 23.32 3.69
C LYS A 271 4.34 23.13 5.18
N MET A 272 3.35 22.62 5.91
CA MET A 272 3.48 22.33 7.34
C MET A 272 4.55 21.27 7.64
N MET A 273 4.59 20.19 6.84
CA MET A 273 5.63 19.16 6.97
C MET A 273 7.02 19.74 6.69
N LEU A 274 7.16 20.60 5.68
CA LEU A 274 8.40 21.28 5.33
C LEU A 274 8.83 22.29 6.41
N GLU A 275 7.88 23.01 7.02
CA GLU A 275 8.12 23.94 8.13
C GLU A 275 8.63 23.19 9.38
N ASP A 276 7.98 22.09 9.73
CA ASP A 276 8.36 21.28 10.90
C ASP A 276 9.71 20.57 10.66
N ALA A 277 9.97 20.08 9.44
CA ALA A 277 11.15 19.29 9.12
C ALA A 277 12.38 20.08 8.68
N ARG A 278 12.19 21.29 8.14
CA ARG A 278 13.22 22.21 7.66
C ARG A 278 14.32 21.53 6.83
N PRO A 279 13.95 20.84 5.73
CA PRO A 279 14.92 20.14 4.90
C PRO A 279 15.87 21.10 4.21
N SER A 280 17.11 20.66 3.99
CA SER A 280 18.14 21.45 3.31
C SER A 280 17.91 21.55 1.80
N LEU A 281 17.20 20.59 1.23
CA LEU A 281 16.89 20.51 -0.19
C LEU A 281 15.55 19.78 -0.41
N LEU A 282 14.84 20.15 -1.47
CA LEU A 282 13.73 19.40 -2.07
C LEU A 282 14.15 18.82 -3.42
N ILE A 283 14.05 17.50 -3.59
CA ILE A 283 14.13 16.82 -4.89
C ILE A 283 12.71 16.67 -5.44
N THR A 284 12.48 17.15 -6.65
CA THR A 284 11.17 17.09 -7.31
C THR A 284 11.31 17.03 -8.85
N THR A 285 10.21 17.23 -9.57
CA THR A 285 10.15 17.33 -11.04
C THR A 285 9.70 18.74 -11.46
N ASP A 286 9.98 19.12 -12.71
CA ASP A 286 9.65 20.46 -13.21
C ASP A 286 8.15 20.80 -13.15
N ASP A 287 7.28 19.80 -13.33
CA ASP A 287 5.82 19.96 -13.26
C ASP A 287 5.30 20.17 -11.83
N GLN A 288 5.99 19.63 -10.82
CA GLN A 288 5.60 19.78 -9.41
C GLN A 288 6.25 21.01 -8.76
N LEU A 289 7.36 21.51 -9.31
CA LEU A 289 8.11 22.64 -8.79
C LEU A 289 7.24 23.90 -8.49
N PRO A 290 6.26 24.30 -9.34
CA PRO A 290 5.40 25.46 -9.07
C PRO A 290 4.64 25.37 -7.75
N ARG A 291 4.23 24.18 -7.30
CA ARG A 291 3.50 23.99 -6.03
C ARG A 291 4.32 24.37 -4.81
N PHE A 292 5.64 24.23 -4.93
CA PHE A 292 6.58 24.51 -3.85
C PHE A 292 7.25 25.88 -3.99
N ALA A 293 6.91 26.69 -5.00
CA ALA A 293 7.56 27.99 -5.26
C ALA A 293 7.40 28.95 -4.07
N ASP A 294 6.26 28.90 -3.39
CA ASP A 294 5.94 29.78 -2.25
C ASP A 294 6.55 29.33 -0.91
N VAL A 295 7.26 28.21 -0.86
CA VAL A 295 7.95 27.77 0.36
C VAL A 295 9.22 28.59 0.55
N PRO A 296 9.32 29.44 1.59
CA PRO A 296 10.51 30.25 1.81
C PRO A 296 11.73 29.38 2.18
N ASP A 297 12.93 29.85 1.85
CA ASP A 297 14.22 29.27 2.25
C ASP A 297 14.46 27.78 1.88
N LEU A 298 13.73 27.25 0.89
CA LEU A 298 13.89 25.87 0.40
C LEU A 298 14.66 25.80 -0.92
N THR A 299 15.87 25.24 -0.91
CA THR A 299 16.60 24.93 -2.15
C THR A 299 15.88 23.79 -2.88
N ARG A 300 15.72 23.89 -4.20
CA ARG A 300 15.04 22.87 -5.03
C ARG A 300 15.98 22.29 -6.09
N LEU A 301 15.79 21.01 -6.41
CA LEU A 301 16.50 20.29 -7.46
C LEU A 301 15.49 19.45 -8.25
N CYS A 302 15.43 19.66 -9.56
CA CYS A 302 14.70 18.78 -10.47
C CYS A 302 15.57 17.57 -10.82
N TYR A 303 15.01 16.36 -10.70
CA TYR A 303 15.71 15.11 -11.02
C TYR A 303 14.77 14.12 -11.72
N ASN A 304 14.92 14.04 -13.05
CA ASN A 304 14.10 13.22 -13.94
C ASN A 304 14.92 12.47 -15.03
N ALA A 305 16.25 12.64 -15.04
CA ALA A 305 17.16 12.04 -16.01
C ALA A 305 18.47 11.57 -15.34
N PRO A 306 19.15 10.55 -15.88
CA PRO A 306 20.43 10.06 -15.33
C PRO A 306 21.53 11.10 -15.42
N LEU A 307 22.45 11.12 -14.46
CA LEU A 307 23.63 11.98 -14.47
C LEU A 307 24.83 11.26 -15.10
N THR A 308 25.82 12.01 -15.56
CA THR A 308 27.07 11.44 -16.09
C THR A 308 27.84 10.72 -14.97
N PRO A 309 28.18 9.42 -15.12
CA PRO A 309 28.95 8.67 -14.14
C PRO A 309 30.35 9.27 -13.90
N GLN A 310 30.77 9.32 -12.63
CA GLN A 310 32.13 9.75 -12.23
C GLN A 310 32.85 8.69 -11.36
N GLY A 311 32.28 7.47 -11.30
CA GLY A 311 32.74 6.36 -10.48
C GLY A 311 31.66 5.83 -9.53
N SER A 312 31.87 4.63 -9.00
CA SER A 312 30.91 3.88 -8.16
C SER A 312 31.34 3.72 -6.69
N ALA A 313 32.51 4.26 -6.32
CA ALA A 313 33.07 4.13 -4.99
C ALA A 313 32.16 4.78 -3.91
N PRO A 314 31.95 4.13 -2.75
CA PRO A 314 31.10 4.68 -1.71
C PRO A 314 31.75 5.92 -1.06
N LEU A 315 30.93 6.90 -0.70
CA LEU A 315 31.38 8.16 -0.10
C LEU A 315 31.77 8.03 1.38
N GLN A 316 31.30 6.97 2.05
CA GLN A 316 31.57 6.67 3.48
C GLN A 316 31.13 7.80 4.44
N LEU A 317 30.03 8.48 4.13
CA LEU A 317 29.52 9.60 4.93
C LEU A 317 28.40 9.22 5.90
N SER A 318 27.67 8.14 5.60
CA SER A 318 26.60 7.64 6.45
C SER A 318 27.16 7.00 7.71
N GLN A 319 26.55 7.28 8.86
CA GLN A 319 26.93 6.75 10.17
C GLN A 319 25.74 6.06 10.85
N PRO A 320 25.95 5.00 11.66
CA PRO A 320 24.84 4.26 12.30
C PRO A 320 23.91 5.11 13.16
N HIS A 321 24.41 6.20 13.76
CA HIS A 321 23.62 7.11 14.59
C HIS A 321 22.80 8.15 13.78
N HIS A 322 23.03 8.28 12.46
CA HIS A 322 22.23 9.19 11.63
C HIS A 322 20.78 8.71 11.50
N THR A 323 19.87 9.66 11.33
CA THR A 323 18.51 9.38 10.90
C THR A 323 18.55 8.86 9.45
N ALA A 324 17.86 7.75 9.16
CA ALA A 324 17.72 7.22 7.82
C ALA A 324 16.57 7.91 7.07
N TYR A 325 15.42 8.04 7.73
CA TYR A 325 14.24 8.66 7.14
C TYR A 325 13.35 9.31 8.20
N ILE A 326 12.52 10.24 7.73
CA ILE A 326 11.52 10.95 8.52
C ILE A 326 10.18 10.77 7.84
N ILE A 327 9.28 9.96 8.42
CA ILE A 327 7.92 9.78 7.89
C ILE A 327 6.93 10.46 8.82
N PHE A 328 6.09 11.33 8.26
CA PHE A 328 5.03 12.00 9.02
C PHE A 328 3.79 11.12 9.12
N THR A 329 3.28 10.95 10.34
CA THR A 329 2.00 10.28 10.59
C THR A 329 0.97 11.29 11.09
N SER A 330 -0.32 10.95 11.00
CA SER A 330 -1.40 11.70 11.67
C SER A 330 -1.11 11.82 13.17
N GLY A 331 -1.52 12.95 13.75
CA GLY A 331 -1.18 13.33 15.12
C GLY A 331 -2.43 13.58 15.95
N SER A 332 -2.50 12.98 17.14
CA SER A 332 -3.64 13.15 18.04
C SER A 332 -3.83 14.58 18.52
N THR A 333 -2.90 15.52 18.29
CA THR A 333 -2.99 16.96 18.59
C THR A 333 -3.40 17.84 17.39
N GLY A 334 -3.68 17.25 16.21
CA GLY A 334 -4.17 17.96 15.03
C GLY A 334 -3.10 18.44 14.04
N ARG A 335 -1.82 18.35 14.40
CA ARG A 335 -0.68 18.51 13.48
C ARG A 335 -0.01 17.16 13.27
N PRO A 336 0.43 16.82 12.04
CA PRO A 336 1.15 15.58 11.79
C PRO A 336 2.48 15.57 12.55
N LYS A 337 2.99 14.39 12.85
CA LYS A 337 4.22 14.18 13.64
C LYS A 337 5.25 13.41 12.82
N GLY A 338 6.44 13.97 12.64
CA GLY A 338 7.54 13.32 11.93
C GLY A 338 8.24 12.28 12.80
N VAL A 339 8.21 11.01 12.40
CA VAL A 339 8.91 9.92 13.10
C VAL A 339 10.33 9.79 12.55
N MET A 340 11.33 10.00 13.40
CA MET A 340 12.75 9.86 13.03
C MET A 340 13.24 8.44 13.28
N VAL A 341 13.48 7.68 12.21
CA VAL A 341 14.03 6.32 12.32
C VAL A 341 15.52 6.33 12.00
N GLY A 342 16.32 5.76 12.90
CA GLY A 342 17.79 5.71 12.77
C GLY A 342 18.28 4.61 11.81
N GLN A 343 19.51 4.75 11.30
CA GLN A 343 20.16 3.77 10.43
C GLN A 343 20.22 2.38 11.07
N THR A 344 20.70 2.24 12.31
CA THR A 344 20.82 0.93 12.97
C THR A 344 19.48 0.21 13.12
N ALA A 345 18.39 0.94 13.38
CA ALA A 345 17.05 0.36 13.52
C ALA A 345 16.58 -0.29 12.21
N ILE A 346 16.73 0.42 11.08
CA ILE A 346 16.35 -0.13 9.78
C ILE A 346 17.32 -1.21 9.30
N VAL A 347 18.62 -1.12 9.62
CA VAL A 347 19.59 -2.18 9.34
C VAL A 347 19.22 -3.47 10.07
N ASN A 348 18.88 -3.41 11.36
CA ASN A 348 18.39 -4.57 12.11
C ASN A 348 17.17 -5.20 11.43
N ARG A 349 16.20 -4.37 11.06
CA ARG A 349 14.95 -4.80 10.39
C ARG A 349 15.21 -5.52 9.07
N LEU A 350 16.12 -5.01 8.23
CA LEU A 350 16.40 -5.57 6.91
C LEU A 350 17.30 -6.82 6.98
N LEU A 351 18.29 -6.84 7.87
CA LEU A 351 19.13 -8.03 8.07
C LEU A 351 18.32 -9.19 8.66
N TRP A 352 17.40 -8.89 9.59
CA TRP A 352 16.43 -9.89 10.06
C TRP A 352 15.57 -10.42 8.92
N MET A 353 15.03 -9.54 8.07
CA MET A 353 14.18 -9.95 6.94
C MET A 353 14.93 -10.81 5.95
N GLN A 354 16.18 -10.45 5.64
CA GLN A 354 17.05 -11.22 4.76
C GLN A 354 17.41 -12.59 5.35
N ASN A 355 17.54 -12.69 6.67
CA ASN A 355 17.80 -13.98 7.31
C ASN A 355 16.55 -14.86 7.34
N HIS A 356 15.41 -14.29 7.72
CA HIS A 356 14.17 -15.02 7.94
C HIS A 356 13.42 -15.34 6.64
N TYR A 357 13.54 -14.49 5.62
CA TYR A 357 12.93 -14.65 4.31
C TYR A 357 13.96 -14.49 3.19
N PRO A 358 14.95 -15.38 3.05
CA PRO A 358 16.08 -15.13 2.16
C PRO A 358 15.68 -14.75 0.73
N LEU A 359 16.15 -13.59 0.28
CA LEU A 359 16.19 -13.23 -1.15
C LEU A 359 17.51 -13.68 -1.77
N THR A 360 17.46 -13.95 -3.06
CA THR A 360 18.58 -14.33 -3.91
C THR A 360 18.64 -13.45 -5.16
N GLY A 361 19.69 -13.61 -5.98
CA GLY A 361 19.80 -12.90 -7.26
C GLY A 361 18.74 -13.27 -8.31
N GLU A 362 17.98 -14.35 -8.09
CA GLU A 362 16.86 -14.74 -8.96
C GLU A 362 15.54 -14.04 -8.59
N ASP A 363 15.49 -13.37 -7.43
CA ASP A 363 14.26 -12.79 -6.94
C ASP A 363 14.01 -11.39 -7.49
N VAL A 364 12.73 -11.10 -7.71
CA VAL A 364 12.24 -9.85 -8.26
C VAL A 364 11.24 -9.25 -7.26
N VAL A 365 11.65 -8.16 -6.61
CA VAL A 365 10.86 -7.42 -5.64
C VAL A 365 10.06 -6.33 -6.36
N ALA A 366 8.78 -6.21 -6.03
CA ALA A 366 7.91 -5.16 -6.54
C ALA A 366 7.99 -3.88 -5.70
N GLN A 367 8.20 -2.73 -6.34
CA GLN A 367 7.95 -1.42 -5.75
C GLN A 367 6.50 -1.03 -6.02
N LYS A 368 5.60 -1.30 -5.06
CA LYS A 368 4.17 -0.95 -5.13
C LYS A 368 3.81 0.13 -4.12
N THR A 369 4.44 0.11 -2.95
CA THR A 369 3.97 0.89 -1.80
C THR A 369 4.33 2.37 -1.96
N PRO A 370 3.43 3.33 -1.73
CA PRO A 370 3.77 4.75 -1.76
C PRO A 370 4.93 5.09 -0.81
N CYS A 371 5.83 5.99 -1.20
CA CYS A 371 6.99 6.36 -0.39
C CYS A 371 6.64 7.05 0.94
N SER A 372 5.42 7.56 1.08
CA SER A 372 4.88 8.13 2.33
C SER A 372 4.51 7.06 3.38
N PHE A 373 4.59 5.77 3.03
CA PHE A 373 4.35 4.65 3.93
C PHE A 373 5.63 3.85 4.15
N ASP A 374 5.95 3.56 5.41
CA ASP A 374 7.23 2.97 5.84
C ASP A 374 7.45 1.52 5.38
N VAL A 375 6.40 0.79 5.02
CA VAL A 375 6.52 -0.50 4.32
C VAL A 375 7.34 -0.38 3.04
N SER A 376 7.27 0.76 2.33
CA SER A 376 8.08 0.96 1.12
C SER A 376 9.59 0.94 1.38
N VAL A 377 10.03 1.17 2.63
CA VAL A 377 11.45 1.21 2.99
C VAL A 377 12.13 -0.12 2.69
N TRP A 378 11.51 -1.25 3.04
CA TRP A 378 12.12 -2.54 2.70
C TRP A 378 12.05 -2.83 1.20
N GLU A 379 11.02 -2.36 0.48
CA GLU A 379 10.99 -2.47 -0.99
C GLU A 379 12.19 -1.72 -1.62
N PHE A 380 12.53 -0.54 -1.11
CA PHE A 380 13.60 0.30 -1.64
C PHE A 380 15.01 -0.17 -1.29
N PHE A 381 15.22 -1.00 -0.27
CA PHE A 381 16.58 -1.32 0.21
C PHE A 381 16.86 -2.81 0.33
N TRP A 382 15.88 -3.63 0.70
CA TRP A 382 16.08 -5.07 0.90
C TRP A 382 16.60 -5.83 -0.33
N PRO A 383 16.04 -5.67 -1.54
CA PRO A 383 16.58 -6.38 -2.71
C PRO A 383 18.07 -6.07 -2.95
N PHE A 384 18.47 -4.82 -2.69
CA PHE A 384 19.81 -4.34 -2.96
C PHE A 384 20.87 -4.78 -1.96
N ILE A 385 20.49 -5.36 -0.82
CA ILE A 385 21.43 -6.02 0.10
C ILE A 385 21.54 -7.53 -0.14
N ALA A 386 20.67 -8.07 -1.00
CA ALA A 386 20.57 -9.50 -1.30
C ALA A 386 21.04 -9.88 -2.72
N GLY A 387 21.24 -8.89 -3.60
CA GLY A 387 21.59 -9.11 -5.01
C GLY A 387 20.38 -9.30 -5.91
N ALA A 388 19.16 -9.13 -5.38
CA ALA A 388 17.90 -9.25 -6.11
C ALA A 388 17.62 -8.03 -7.00
N LYS A 389 16.57 -8.11 -7.82
CA LYS A 389 16.10 -7.01 -8.68
C LYS A 389 14.90 -6.30 -8.06
N LEU A 390 14.88 -4.97 -8.05
CA LEU A 390 13.69 -4.16 -7.78
C LEU A 390 13.06 -3.67 -9.09
N VAL A 391 11.75 -3.81 -9.23
CA VAL A 391 10.97 -3.31 -10.37
C VAL A 391 9.94 -2.29 -9.93
N MET A 392 9.87 -1.16 -10.63
CA MET A 392 8.96 -0.06 -10.31
C MET A 392 7.61 -0.29 -10.98
N ALA A 393 6.52 -0.32 -10.20
CA ALA A 393 5.18 -0.27 -10.76
C ALA A 393 4.90 1.10 -11.40
N GLU A 394 3.86 1.17 -12.23
CA GLU A 394 3.39 2.47 -12.74
C GLU A 394 2.78 3.33 -11.60
N PRO A 395 2.76 4.66 -11.74
CA PRO A 395 2.00 5.55 -10.85
C PRO A 395 0.55 5.07 -10.71
N GLU A 396 -0.02 5.17 -9.50
CA GLU A 396 -1.40 4.74 -9.20
C GLU A 396 -1.75 3.24 -9.41
N ALA A 397 -0.89 2.42 -10.06
CA ALA A 397 -1.17 0.99 -10.32
C ALA A 397 -1.41 0.17 -9.05
N HIS A 398 -0.83 0.57 -7.92
CA HIS A 398 -1.08 -0.01 -6.60
C HIS A 398 -2.55 -0.02 -6.15
N ARG A 399 -3.42 0.76 -6.82
CA ARG A 399 -4.87 0.82 -6.59
C ARG A 399 -5.67 0.02 -7.61
N ASP A 400 -5.04 -0.56 -8.63
CA ASP A 400 -5.72 -1.31 -9.68
C ASP A 400 -5.23 -2.77 -9.66
N PRO A 401 -6.07 -3.71 -9.18
CA PRO A 401 -5.73 -5.13 -9.18
C PRO A 401 -5.36 -5.70 -10.55
N LEU A 402 -5.96 -5.21 -11.65
CA LEU A 402 -5.66 -5.70 -12.98
C LEU A 402 -4.30 -5.21 -13.46
N ALA A 403 -3.96 -3.94 -13.20
CA ALA A 403 -2.63 -3.41 -13.46
C ALA A 403 -1.57 -4.18 -12.65
N MET A 404 -1.86 -4.52 -11.39
CA MET A 404 -0.93 -5.32 -10.57
C MET A 404 -0.75 -6.74 -11.10
N GLN A 405 -1.82 -7.37 -11.59
CA GLN A 405 -1.73 -8.69 -12.23
C GLN A 405 -0.82 -8.65 -13.48
N GLN A 406 -1.01 -7.65 -14.35
CA GLN A 406 -0.17 -7.46 -15.54
C GLN A 406 1.28 -7.20 -15.15
N PHE A 407 1.51 -6.34 -14.16
CA PHE A 407 2.84 -6.01 -13.65
C PHE A 407 3.57 -7.24 -13.07
N PHE A 408 2.87 -8.08 -12.31
CA PHE A 408 3.47 -9.32 -11.77
C PHE A 408 3.85 -10.30 -12.89
N ALA A 409 2.98 -10.46 -13.89
CA ALA A 409 3.25 -11.32 -15.04
C ALA A 409 4.40 -10.78 -15.91
N GLU A 410 4.44 -9.47 -16.16
CA GLU A 410 5.43 -8.82 -17.02
C GLU A 410 6.85 -8.98 -16.46
N TYR A 411 7.03 -8.69 -15.17
CA TYR A 411 8.35 -8.69 -14.54
C TYR A 411 8.70 -10.00 -13.83
N GLY A 412 7.76 -10.95 -13.73
CA GLY A 412 7.95 -12.19 -13.00
C GLY A 412 8.21 -11.97 -11.51
N VAL A 413 7.41 -11.10 -10.89
CA VAL A 413 7.60 -10.69 -9.48
C VAL A 413 7.56 -11.93 -8.57
N THR A 414 8.55 -12.06 -7.68
CA THR A 414 8.64 -13.15 -6.70
C THR A 414 8.28 -12.70 -5.30
N THR A 415 8.47 -11.40 -4.99
CA THR A 415 8.24 -10.86 -3.66
C THR A 415 7.46 -9.54 -3.71
N THR A 416 6.37 -9.45 -2.94
CA THR A 416 5.50 -8.27 -2.92
C THR A 416 4.79 -8.09 -1.57
N HIS A 417 4.20 -6.91 -1.38
CA HIS A 417 3.43 -6.54 -0.20
C HIS A 417 1.95 -6.33 -0.52
N PHE A 418 1.07 -6.67 0.43
CA PHE A 418 -0.31 -6.18 0.45
C PHE A 418 -0.69 -5.61 1.81
N VAL A 419 -1.59 -4.64 1.81
CA VAL A 419 -2.44 -4.37 2.97
C VAL A 419 -3.61 -5.35 2.89
N PRO A 420 -4.11 -5.93 4.01
CA PRO A 420 -5.20 -6.92 3.97
C PRO A 420 -6.43 -6.50 3.15
N SER A 421 -6.87 -5.24 3.24
CA SER A 421 -7.94 -4.71 2.39
C SER A 421 -7.61 -4.76 0.89
N MET A 422 -6.38 -4.43 0.49
CA MET A 422 -5.94 -4.53 -0.90
C MET A 422 -5.78 -5.99 -1.34
N LEU A 423 -5.33 -6.88 -0.46
CA LEU A 423 -5.29 -8.32 -0.74
C LEU A 423 -6.71 -8.84 -1.04
N ALA A 424 -7.72 -8.44 -0.27
CA ALA A 424 -9.11 -8.82 -0.51
C ALA A 424 -9.61 -8.32 -1.88
N ALA A 425 -9.34 -7.07 -2.24
CA ALA A 425 -9.70 -6.55 -3.56
C ALA A 425 -8.93 -7.25 -4.70
N PHE A 426 -7.66 -7.58 -4.48
CA PHE A 426 -6.84 -8.31 -5.43
C PHE A 426 -7.38 -9.72 -5.66
N VAL A 427 -7.62 -10.48 -4.59
CA VAL A 427 -8.24 -11.81 -4.63
C VAL A 427 -9.61 -11.78 -5.31
N ALA A 428 -10.45 -10.78 -5.01
CA ALA A 428 -11.75 -10.63 -5.64
C ALA A 428 -11.68 -10.38 -7.17
N SER A 429 -10.53 -9.93 -7.69
CA SER A 429 -10.28 -9.78 -9.13
C SER A 429 -9.69 -11.04 -9.79
N LEU A 430 -9.32 -12.05 -9.00
CA LEU A 430 -8.70 -13.27 -9.48
C LEU A 430 -9.72 -14.36 -9.81
N THR A 431 -9.44 -15.06 -10.90
CA THR A 431 -9.96 -16.40 -11.20
C THR A 431 -8.82 -17.41 -11.06
N PRO A 432 -9.08 -18.72 -10.96
CA PRO A 432 -8.01 -19.73 -10.93
C PRO A 432 -7.08 -19.68 -12.16
N GLN A 433 -7.58 -19.23 -13.32
CA GLN A 433 -6.76 -19.10 -14.54
C GLN A 433 -5.84 -17.89 -14.45
N THR A 434 -6.38 -16.72 -14.12
CA THR A 434 -5.58 -15.49 -13.98
C THR A 434 -4.60 -15.59 -12.81
N ALA A 435 -4.94 -16.28 -11.72
CA ALA A 435 -4.02 -16.54 -10.61
C ALA A 435 -2.79 -17.34 -11.08
N ARG A 436 -2.97 -18.40 -11.88
CA ARG A 436 -1.85 -19.17 -12.44
C ARG A 436 -1.02 -18.37 -13.45
N GLN A 437 -1.65 -17.49 -14.23
CA GLN A 437 -0.95 -16.67 -15.21
C GLN A 437 -0.15 -15.55 -14.54
N ASN A 438 -0.72 -14.89 -13.52
CA ASN A 438 -0.22 -13.62 -13.03
C ASN A 438 0.46 -13.71 -11.65
N CYS A 439 0.22 -14.77 -10.88
CA CYS A 439 0.74 -14.92 -9.51
C CYS A 439 1.65 -16.15 -9.34
N SER A 440 1.92 -16.92 -10.41
CA SER A 440 2.69 -18.17 -10.32
C SER A 440 4.18 -17.97 -9.98
N THR A 441 4.71 -16.77 -10.20
CA THR A 441 6.09 -16.42 -9.83
C THR A 441 6.24 -16.01 -8.37
N LEU A 442 5.14 -15.70 -7.67
CA LEU A 442 5.18 -15.24 -6.28
C LEU A 442 5.65 -16.36 -5.35
N LYS A 443 6.77 -16.13 -4.68
CA LYS A 443 7.36 -17.02 -3.67
C LYS A 443 7.12 -16.53 -2.25
N GLN A 444 7.00 -15.22 -2.06
CA GLN A 444 6.84 -14.60 -0.74
C GLN A 444 5.90 -13.39 -0.84
N VAL A 445 4.79 -13.44 -0.11
CA VAL A 445 3.87 -12.30 -0.01
C VAL A 445 3.75 -11.87 1.44
N PHE A 446 3.88 -10.57 1.68
CA PHE A 446 3.79 -9.98 3.01
C PHE A 446 2.48 -9.21 3.16
N CYS A 447 1.82 -9.36 4.31
CA CYS A 447 0.68 -8.57 4.71
C CYS A 447 0.95 -7.83 6.01
N SER A 448 0.71 -6.52 6.02
CA SER A 448 0.81 -5.72 7.23
C SER A 448 -0.05 -4.45 7.14
N GLY A 449 -0.20 -3.76 8.27
CA GLY A 449 -0.95 -2.51 8.35
C GLY A 449 -2.41 -2.66 8.79
N GLU A 450 -3.01 -3.85 8.79
CA GLU A 450 -4.35 -4.12 9.35
C GLU A 450 -4.38 -5.50 10.02
N ALA A 451 -5.45 -5.80 10.77
CA ALA A 451 -5.71 -7.18 11.17
C ALA A 451 -5.94 -8.03 9.91
N LEU A 452 -5.20 -9.14 9.78
CA LEU A 452 -5.22 -10.00 8.61
C LEU A 452 -6.28 -11.12 8.80
N PRO A 453 -7.37 -11.16 8.02
CA PRO A 453 -8.41 -12.17 8.19
C PRO A 453 -7.91 -13.58 7.81
N ALA A 454 -8.18 -14.57 8.65
CA ALA A 454 -7.74 -15.95 8.41
C ALA A 454 -8.39 -16.55 7.15
N ASP A 455 -9.67 -16.26 6.90
CA ASP A 455 -10.39 -16.78 5.73
C ASP A 455 -9.83 -16.23 4.41
N LEU A 456 -9.42 -14.96 4.38
CA LEU A 456 -8.75 -14.36 3.22
C LEU A 456 -7.43 -15.05 2.93
N CYS A 457 -6.66 -15.43 3.96
CA CYS A 457 -5.41 -16.15 3.80
C CYS A 457 -5.64 -17.56 3.24
N ARG A 458 -6.69 -18.25 3.69
CA ARG A 458 -7.06 -19.59 3.18
C ARG A 458 -7.48 -19.51 1.71
N GLU A 459 -8.24 -18.49 1.34
CA GLU A 459 -8.64 -18.23 -0.05
C GLU A 459 -7.41 -17.93 -0.92
N TRP A 460 -6.51 -17.05 -0.46
CA TRP A 460 -5.23 -16.77 -1.13
C TRP A 460 -4.41 -18.05 -1.35
N GLN A 461 -4.24 -18.86 -0.31
CA GLN A 461 -3.49 -20.12 -0.37
C GLN A 461 -4.13 -21.09 -1.37
N GLN A 462 -5.46 -21.18 -1.41
CA GLN A 462 -6.16 -22.06 -2.34
C GLN A 462 -6.05 -21.59 -3.80
N LEU A 463 -6.11 -20.29 -4.05
CA LEU A 463 -6.06 -19.72 -5.40
C LEU A 463 -4.64 -19.68 -5.99
N THR A 464 -3.64 -19.39 -5.17
CA THR A 464 -2.27 -19.11 -5.64
C THR A 464 -1.25 -20.15 -5.20
N GLY A 465 -1.42 -20.73 -4.00
CA GLY A 465 -0.42 -21.57 -3.35
C GLY A 465 0.82 -20.83 -2.84
N ALA A 466 0.91 -19.50 -3.03
CA ALA A 466 2.07 -18.72 -2.65
C ALA A 466 2.12 -18.48 -1.13
N PRO A 467 3.28 -18.67 -0.46
CA PRO A 467 3.47 -18.35 0.95
C PRO A 467 3.07 -16.92 1.30
N LEU A 468 2.29 -16.77 2.37
CA LEU A 468 1.81 -15.49 2.89
C LEU A 468 2.28 -15.30 4.33
N HIS A 469 2.79 -14.12 4.66
CA HIS A 469 3.32 -13.82 5.99
C HIS A 469 2.62 -12.59 6.57
N ASN A 470 2.15 -12.69 7.81
CA ASN A 470 1.60 -11.57 8.56
C ASN A 470 2.74 -10.86 9.29
N LEU A 471 2.91 -9.57 9.05
CA LEU A 471 3.87 -8.71 9.75
C LEU A 471 3.11 -7.60 10.48
N TYR A 472 3.67 -7.13 11.59
CA TYR A 472 3.10 -6.04 12.36
C TYR A 472 4.19 -5.13 12.90
N GLY A 473 3.98 -3.82 12.76
CA GLY A 473 4.67 -2.81 13.53
C GLY A 473 4.07 -1.42 13.31
N PRO A 474 4.28 -0.49 14.26
CA PRO A 474 4.06 0.92 14.05
C PRO A 474 5.30 1.57 13.42
N THR A 475 5.11 2.74 12.78
CA THR A 475 6.22 3.54 12.22
C THR A 475 7.28 3.92 13.24
N GLU A 476 6.88 4.09 14.50
CA GLU A 476 7.76 4.36 15.63
C GLU A 476 8.70 3.20 16.01
N ALA A 477 8.64 2.06 15.33
CA ALA A 477 9.50 0.89 15.58
C ALA A 477 10.05 0.25 14.28
N ALA A 478 10.41 1.10 13.31
CA ALA A 478 11.02 0.76 12.01
C ALA A 478 10.31 -0.38 11.26
N VAL A 479 9.17 -0.04 10.67
CA VAL A 479 8.38 -0.87 9.75
C VAL A 479 7.62 -2.00 10.46
N ASP A 480 8.26 -3.13 10.77
CA ASP A 480 7.60 -4.29 11.40
C ASP A 480 8.44 -4.87 12.53
N VAL A 481 7.83 -5.13 13.69
CA VAL A 481 8.45 -5.66 14.91
C VAL A 481 8.11 -7.11 15.22
N SER A 482 7.08 -7.67 14.58
CA SER A 482 6.69 -9.07 14.77
C SER A 482 6.26 -9.75 13.47
N TRP A 483 6.31 -11.08 13.47
CA TRP A 483 6.06 -11.91 12.30
C TRP A 483 5.29 -13.19 12.64
N TYR A 484 4.43 -13.64 11.73
CA TYR A 484 3.73 -14.93 11.82
C TYR A 484 3.46 -15.55 10.43
N PRO A 485 3.56 -16.88 10.26
CA PRO A 485 3.13 -17.56 9.04
C PRO A 485 1.60 -17.45 8.85
N ALA A 486 1.16 -16.98 7.68
CA ALA A 486 -0.25 -16.85 7.31
C ALA A 486 -0.63 -17.83 6.18
N PHE A 487 -0.01 -19.02 6.20
CA PHE A 487 -0.23 -20.12 5.25
C PHE A 487 0.08 -21.45 5.96
N GLY A 488 -0.22 -22.58 5.32
CA GLY A 488 0.23 -23.89 5.79
C GLY A 488 -0.44 -24.37 7.08
N GLU A 489 0.33 -25.08 7.91
CA GLU A 489 -0.16 -25.71 9.14
C GLU A 489 -0.55 -24.66 10.18
N GLU A 490 0.25 -23.61 10.34
CA GLU A 490 -0.02 -22.53 11.29
C GLU A 490 -1.35 -21.82 10.99
N LEU A 491 -1.68 -21.59 9.71
CA LEU A 491 -2.96 -21.01 9.31
C LEU A 491 -4.15 -21.96 9.58
N ALA A 492 -3.94 -23.27 9.42
CA ALA A 492 -4.97 -24.27 9.69
C ALA A 492 -5.30 -24.36 11.19
N GLU A 493 -4.33 -24.07 12.06
CA GLU A 493 -4.50 -24.05 13.52
C GLU A 493 -5.13 -22.75 14.06
N VAL A 494 -5.21 -21.68 13.27
CA VAL A 494 -5.86 -20.42 13.69
C VAL A 494 -7.36 -20.64 13.94
N ARG A 495 -7.75 -20.55 15.22
CA ARG A 495 -9.15 -20.64 15.68
C ARG A 495 -9.89 -19.30 15.65
N GLY A 496 -9.15 -18.18 15.74
CA GLY A 496 -9.70 -16.83 15.69
C GLY A 496 -10.08 -16.38 14.28
N SER A 497 -10.72 -15.21 14.16
CA SER A 497 -11.06 -14.60 12.87
C SER A 497 -9.87 -13.91 12.20
N SER A 498 -8.82 -13.59 12.96
CA SER A 498 -7.62 -12.90 12.48
C SER A 498 -6.38 -13.75 12.72
N VAL A 499 -5.43 -13.67 11.79
CA VAL A 499 -4.10 -14.27 11.94
C VAL A 499 -3.33 -13.52 13.04
N PRO A 500 -2.68 -14.23 13.99
CA PRO A 500 -1.83 -13.60 15.01
C PRO A 500 -0.74 -12.70 14.41
N ILE A 501 -0.33 -11.67 15.15
CA ILE A 501 0.83 -10.84 14.78
C ILE A 501 2.16 -11.51 15.13
N GLY A 502 2.11 -12.59 15.93
CA GLY A 502 3.17 -13.58 16.06
C GLY A 502 4.27 -13.24 17.04
N TYR A 503 5.52 -13.45 16.62
CA TYR A 503 6.71 -13.41 17.46
C TYR A 503 7.60 -12.20 17.15
N PRO A 504 8.39 -11.69 18.10
CA PRO A 504 9.29 -10.57 17.84
C PRO A 504 10.37 -10.88 16.78
N VAL A 505 10.82 -9.83 16.09
CA VAL A 505 12.02 -9.85 15.24
C VAL A 505 13.31 -9.75 16.07
N TRP A 506 14.48 -9.79 15.42
CA TRP A 506 15.77 -9.63 16.10
C TRP A 506 15.86 -8.38 16.96
N ASN A 507 16.52 -8.51 18.11
CA ASN A 507 16.84 -7.44 19.05
C ASN A 507 15.63 -6.58 19.46
N THR A 508 14.44 -7.17 19.43
CA THR A 508 13.15 -6.51 19.68
C THR A 508 12.36 -7.35 20.66
N GLY A 509 11.70 -6.70 21.62
CA GLY A 509 10.86 -7.37 22.61
C GLY A 509 9.43 -6.83 22.59
N LEU A 510 8.46 -7.73 22.74
CA LEU A 510 7.05 -7.42 22.89
C LEU A 510 6.65 -7.58 24.36
N ARG A 511 5.95 -6.58 24.91
CA ARG A 511 5.40 -6.65 26.26
C ARG A 511 3.95 -6.25 26.29
N ILE A 512 3.12 -7.14 26.82
CA ILE A 512 1.69 -6.90 26.98
C ILE A 512 1.46 -6.62 28.45
N LEU A 513 1.11 -5.38 28.77
CA LEU A 513 1.01 -4.89 30.13
C LEU A 513 -0.43 -4.49 30.46
N ASP A 514 -0.80 -4.59 31.73
CA ASP A 514 -2.06 -4.06 32.23
C ASP A 514 -2.00 -2.54 32.46
N ALA A 515 -3.10 -1.99 33.00
CA ALA A 515 -3.21 -0.57 33.33
C ALA A 515 -2.23 -0.10 34.43
N MET A 516 -1.56 -1.02 35.11
CA MET A 516 -0.63 -0.78 36.22
C MET A 516 0.84 -1.08 35.84
N MET A 517 1.11 -1.34 34.56
CA MET A 517 2.43 -1.71 34.01
C MET A 517 2.93 -3.10 34.43
N HIS A 518 2.05 -4.01 34.86
CA HIS A 518 2.40 -5.41 35.12
C HIS A 518 2.18 -6.27 33.87
N PRO A 519 3.02 -7.29 33.61
CA PRO A 519 2.79 -8.22 32.51
C PRO A 519 1.51 -9.02 32.72
N VAL A 520 0.72 -9.17 31.65
CA VAL A 520 -0.54 -9.94 31.73
C VAL A 520 -0.31 -11.44 31.48
N PRO A 521 -1.04 -12.34 32.16
CA PRO A 521 -1.01 -13.77 31.85
C PRO A 521 -1.48 -14.07 30.41
N PRO A 522 -1.09 -15.22 29.83
CA PRO A 522 -1.62 -15.67 28.54
C PRO A 522 -3.15 -15.68 28.49
N GLY A 523 -3.71 -15.32 27.34
CA GLY A 523 -5.15 -15.19 27.12
C GLY A 523 -5.77 -13.87 27.59
N VAL A 524 -5.09 -13.10 28.44
CA VAL A 524 -5.59 -11.82 28.98
C VAL A 524 -5.18 -10.66 28.05
N ALA A 525 -6.15 -9.79 27.74
CA ALA A 525 -5.90 -8.59 26.96
C ALA A 525 -5.14 -7.52 27.78
N GLY A 526 -4.14 -6.91 27.17
CA GLY A 526 -3.42 -5.77 27.74
C GLY A 526 -2.92 -4.81 26.67
N ASP A 527 -2.40 -3.67 27.11
CA ASP A 527 -1.76 -2.67 26.25
C ASP A 527 -0.42 -3.23 25.75
N LEU A 528 -0.18 -3.14 24.43
CA LEU A 528 1.07 -3.58 23.82
C LEU A 528 2.14 -2.49 23.87
N TYR A 529 3.33 -2.89 24.27
CA TYR A 529 4.53 -2.08 24.33
C TYR A 529 5.69 -2.75 23.60
N LEU A 530 6.54 -1.93 22.99
CA LEU A 530 7.68 -2.37 22.17
C LEU A 530 9.00 -1.92 22.78
N THR A 531 10.02 -2.76 22.69
CA THR A 531 11.36 -2.52 23.22
C THR A 531 12.44 -2.96 22.25
N GLY A 532 13.67 -2.47 22.44
CA GLY A 532 14.84 -2.93 21.71
C GLY A 532 15.35 -1.95 20.65
N ILE A 533 16.29 -2.42 19.85
CA ILE A 533 17.12 -1.59 18.96
C ILE A 533 16.32 -0.91 17.84
N GLN A 534 15.14 -1.45 17.53
CA GLN A 534 14.33 -1.04 16.40
C GLN A 534 13.44 0.18 16.70
N LEU A 535 13.41 0.66 17.95
CA LEU A 535 12.68 1.86 18.31
C LEU A 535 13.22 3.10 17.57
N ALA A 536 12.30 3.96 17.14
CA ALA A 536 12.62 5.26 16.57
C ALA A 536 13.40 6.14 17.58
N GLN A 537 14.12 7.12 17.05
CA GLN A 537 14.83 8.12 17.85
C GLN A 537 13.82 8.97 18.64
N GLY A 538 12.69 9.30 18.02
CA GLY A 538 11.57 10.02 18.61
C GLY A 538 10.76 10.77 17.55
N TYR A 539 9.95 11.74 17.98
CA TYR A 539 9.24 12.65 17.09
C TYR A 539 10.05 13.93 16.86
N LEU A 540 10.24 14.30 15.60
CA LEU A 540 11.02 15.45 15.17
C LEU A 540 10.52 16.74 15.82
N GLY A 541 11.40 17.44 16.55
CA GLY A 541 11.06 18.71 17.20
C GLY A 541 9.99 18.65 18.29
N ARG A 542 9.55 17.46 18.72
CA ARG A 542 8.42 17.27 19.65
C ARG A 542 8.82 16.45 20.89
N PRO A 543 9.56 17.05 21.85
CA PRO A 543 10.00 16.36 23.06
C PRO A 543 8.82 15.99 23.98
N ASP A 544 7.74 16.78 23.95
CA ASP A 544 6.49 16.53 24.67
C ASP A 544 5.86 15.19 24.27
N LEU A 545 5.64 15.00 22.96
CA LEU A 545 5.07 13.76 22.43
C LEU A 545 6.04 12.59 22.57
N THR A 546 7.33 12.85 22.39
CA THR A 546 8.36 11.82 22.51
C THR A 546 8.39 11.26 23.94
N ALA A 547 8.47 12.11 24.96
CA ALA A 547 8.46 11.67 26.36
C ALA A 547 7.14 11.01 26.78
N SER A 548 6.01 11.37 26.15
CA SER A 548 4.71 10.76 26.44
C SER A 548 4.52 9.37 25.80
N ARG A 549 5.23 9.06 24.70
CA ARG A 549 5.05 7.79 23.95
C ARG A 549 6.24 6.84 24.04
N PHE A 550 7.44 7.36 24.22
CA PHE A 550 8.68 6.61 24.48
C PHE A 550 9.00 6.76 25.96
N ILE A 551 8.41 5.90 26.77
CA ILE A 551 8.47 5.95 28.23
C ILE A 551 9.66 5.14 28.76
N ALA A 552 9.93 5.26 30.06
CA ALA A 552 10.92 4.43 30.73
C ALA A 552 10.46 2.95 30.74
N ASP A 553 11.43 2.06 30.57
CA ASP A 553 11.22 0.63 30.68
C ASP A 553 11.45 0.14 32.13
N PRO A 554 10.43 -0.33 32.87
CA PRO A 554 10.62 -0.83 34.23
C PRO A 554 11.30 -2.21 34.29
N PHE A 555 11.42 -2.93 33.17
CA PHE A 555 12.02 -4.28 33.10
C PHE A 555 13.42 -4.28 32.48
N ALA A 556 13.86 -3.17 31.88
CA ALA A 556 15.22 -3.01 31.36
C ALA A 556 15.81 -1.65 31.81
N PRO A 557 16.66 -1.64 32.85
CA PRO A 557 17.19 -0.41 33.42
C PRO A 557 17.91 0.48 32.41
N GLY A 558 17.48 1.74 32.31
CA GLY A 558 18.07 2.75 31.42
C GLY A 558 17.52 2.74 29.99
N GLU A 559 16.76 1.72 29.61
CA GLU A 559 16.17 1.59 28.28
C GLU A 559 14.81 2.29 28.17
N ARG A 560 14.39 2.51 26.92
CA ARG A 560 13.09 3.07 26.57
C ARG A 560 12.13 1.98 26.08
N MET A 561 10.85 2.23 26.27
CA MET A 561 9.76 1.40 25.78
C MET A 561 8.73 2.26 25.06
N TYR A 562 8.24 1.82 23.90
CA TYR A 562 7.26 2.54 23.10
C TYR A 562 5.84 2.03 23.36
N ARG A 563 4.90 2.94 23.65
CA ARG A 563 3.48 2.66 23.87
C ARG A 563 2.67 2.75 22.58
N THR A 564 2.22 1.61 22.05
CA THR A 564 1.57 1.55 20.72
C THR A 564 0.12 2.06 20.71
N GLY A 565 -0.57 1.94 21.86
CA GLY A 565 -2.02 2.12 21.96
C GLY A 565 -2.83 0.93 21.43
N ASP A 566 -2.18 -0.11 20.93
CA ASP A 566 -2.82 -1.37 20.52
C ASP A 566 -3.07 -2.27 21.73
N VAL A 567 -4.18 -3.00 21.69
CA VAL A 567 -4.55 -4.00 22.69
C VAL A 567 -4.31 -5.37 22.08
N ALA A 568 -3.59 -6.23 22.81
CA ALA A 568 -3.18 -7.55 22.35
C ALA A 568 -3.21 -8.56 23.50
N ARG A 569 -3.01 -9.84 23.18
CA ARG A 569 -2.80 -10.90 24.18
C ARG A 569 -1.85 -11.98 23.67
N TRP A 570 -1.23 -12.71 24.59
CA TRP A 570 -0.47 -13.92 24.28
C TRP A 570 -1.40 -15.12 24.10
N LEU A 571 -1.10 -15.97 23.12
CA LEU A 571 -1.71 -17.29 22.93
C LEU A 571 -0.85 -18.38 23.60
N ASP A 572 -1.40 -19.58 23.72
CA ASP A 572 -0.73 -20.72 24.38
C ASP A 572 0.60 -21.10 23.71
N ASN A 573 0.68 -20.93 22.39
CA ASN A 573 1.92 -21.15 21.62
C ASN A 573 2.94 -20.01 21.75
N GLY A 574 2.63 -18.96 22.51
CA GLY A 574 3.49 -17.78 22.68
C GLY A 574 3.38 -16.75 21.55
N ALA A 575 2.51 -16.94 20.56
CA ALA A 575 2.24 -15.92 19.55
C ALA A 575 1.37 -14.79 20.15
N VAL A 576 1.55 -13.56 19.67
CA VAL A 576 0.68 -12.45 20.04
C VAL A 576 -0.50 -12.35 19.08
N GLU A 577 -1.71 -12.24 19.63
CA GLU A 577 -2.94 -11.92 18.90
C GLU A 577 -3.29 -10.43 19.10
N TYR A 578 -3.52 -9.72 18.00
CA TYR A 578 -4.02 -8.33 18.01
C TYR A 578 -5.54 -8.31 18.21
N LEU A 579 -6.02 -7.48 19.15
CA LEU A 579 -7.44 -7.41 19.51
C LEU A 579 -8.10 -6.08 19.14
N GLY A 580 -7.33 -5.00 19.00
CA GLY A 580 -7.86 -3.68 18.69
C GLY A 580 -7.01 -2.55 19.23
N ARG A 581 -7.65 -1.42 19.52
CA ARG A 581 -7.00 -0.21 20.05
C ARG A 581 -7.68 0.27 21.32
N SER A 582 -6.88 0.88 22.19
CA SER A 582 -7.32 1.52 23.44
C SER A 582 -7.68 3.00 23.26
N ASP A 583 -7.34 3.59 22.10
CA ASP A 583 -7.59 4.99 21.74
C ASP A 583 -8.50 5.14 20.50
N ASP A 584 -8.84 6.37 20.14
CA ASP A 584 -9.71 6.71 19.00
C ASP A 584 -9.00 6.62 17.63
N GLN A 585 -7.72 6.19 17.59
CA GLN A 585 -6.99 6.03 16.34
C GLN A 585 -7.57 4.83 15.57
N LEU A 586 -7.71 4.97 14.25
CA LEU A 586 -8.20 3.91 13.37
C LEU A 586 -7.17 3.57 12.31
N LYS A 587 -7.23 2.33 11.83
CA LYS A 587 -6.63 1.94 10.55
C LYS A 587 -7.76 1.66 9.58
N ILE A 588 -7.90 2.51 8.55
CA ILE A 588 -8.90 2.35 7.50
C ILE A 588 -8.18 2.03 6.19
N ARG A 589 -8.34 0.80 5.68
CA ARG A 589 -7.66 0.32 4.46
C ARG A 589 -6.13 0.50 4.54
N GLY A 590 -5.57 0.22 5.71
CA GLY A 590 -4.14 0.35 6.04
C GLY A 590 -3.68 1.78 6.37
N GLN A 591 -4.53 2.79 6.20
CA GLN A 591 -4.18 4.18 6.49
C GLN A 591 -4.41 4.50 7.96
N ARG A 592 -3.39 5.06 8.61
CA ARG A 592 -3.44 5.49 10.01
C ARG A 592 -4.16 6.84 10.12
N ILE A 593 -5.34 6.84 10.75
CA ILE A 593 -6.19 8.03 10.87
C ILE A 593 -6.46 8.32 12.35
N GLU A 594 -6.17 9.55 12.77
CA GLU A 594 -6.52 10.09 14.09
C GLU A 594 -7.85 10.85 13.97
N LEU A 595 -8.95 10.30 14.49
CA LEU A 595 -10.26 10.96 14.41
C LEU A 595 -10.24 12.35 15.06
N GLY A 596 -9.47 12.51 16.14
CA GLY A 596 -9.31 13.80 16.81
C GLY A 596 -8.59 14.88 15.98
N GLU A 597 -7.82 14.52 14.94
CA GLU A 597 -7.28 15.51 13.98
C GLU A 597 -8.42 16.09 13.14
N ILE A 598 -9.31 15.22 12.63
CA ILE A 598 -10.45 15.60 11.80
C ILE A 598 -11.47 16.41 12.63
N ASP A 599 -11.77 15.95 13.85
CA ASP A 599 -12.70 16.63 14.77
C ASP A 599 -12.29 18.08 15.01
N ARG A 600 -11.00 18.34 15.25
CA ARG A 600 -10.49 19.71 15.47
C ARG A 600 -10.56 20.57 14.22
N VAL A 601 -10.21 20.03 13.06
CA VAL A 601 -10.29 20.79 11.81
C VAL A 601 -11.74 21.13 11.49
N MET A 602 -12.67 20.20 11.68
CA MET A 602 -14.10 20.47 11.51
C MET A 602 -14.65 21.48 12.52
N GLN A 603 -14.23 21.40 13.79
CA GLN A 603 -14.61 22.36 14.83
C GLN A 603 -14.04 23.76 14.58
N ALA A 604 -12.93 23.89 13.84
CA ALA A 604 -12.33 25.17 13.47
C ALA A 604 -13.02 25.86 12.27
N LEU A 605 -13.99 25.20 11.64
CA LEU A 605 -14.76 25.78 10.54
C LEU A 605 -15.72 26.89 11.03
N PRO A 606 -16.09 27.86 10.17
CA PRO A 606 -16.99 28.93 10.55
C PRO A 606 -18.36 28.42 11.02
N ASP A 607 -18.88 29.00 12.11
CA ASP A 607 -20.20 28.72 12.69
C ASP A 607 -20.41 27.27 13.18
N VAL A 608 -19.34 26.50 13.39
CA VAL A 608 -19.40 25.14 13.97
C VAL A 608 -19.17 25.21 15.49
N GLU A 609 -20.13 24.79 16.29
CA GLU A 609 -20.00 24.72 17.75
C GLU A 609 -19.27 23.45 18.19
N GLN A 610 -19.67 22.31 17.63
CA GLN A 610 -19.14 20.99 17.94
C GLN A 610 -19.14 20.15 16.67
N ALA A 611 -18.09 19.34 16.50
CA ALA A 611 -18.03 18.36 15.42
C ALA A 611 -17.44 17.03 15.92
N VAL A 612 -17.93 15.94 15.35
CA VAL A 612 -17.50 14.57 15.65
C VAL A 612 -17.37 13.78 14.37
N THR A 613 -16.26 13.07 14.23
CA THR A 613 -16.00 12.12 13.17
C THR A 613 -16.32 10.72 13.68
N HIS A 614 -17.01 9.95 12.84
CA HIS A 614 -17.27 8.55 13.07
C HIS A 614 -16.99 7.75 11.80
N ALA A 615 -16.26 6.64 11.95
CA ALA A 615 -16.06 5.68 10.87
C ALA A 615 -17.17 4.61 10.93
N CYS A 616 -17.99 4.54 9.89
CA CYS A 616 -19.09 3.58 9.81
C CYS A 616 -19.24 3.00 8.39
N VAL A 617 -19.90 1.85 8.28
CA VAL A 617 -20.29 1.30 6.99
C VAL A 617 -21.60 1.96 6.59
N ILE A 618 -21.53 2.92 5.66
CA ILE A 618 -22.69 3.68 5.17
C ILE A 618 -23.69 2.73 4.48
N ASN A 619 -23.19 1.75 3.74
CA ASN A 619 -24.01 0.80 2.99
C ASN A 619 -23.54 -0.65 3.21
N GLN A 620 -24.38 -1.47 3.83
CA GLN A 620 -24.06 -2.87 4.10
C GLN A 620 -23.90 -3.71 2.83
N ALA A 621 -24.56 -3.35 1.73
CA ALA A 621 -24.42 -4.04 0.45
C ALA A 621 -23.02 -3.85 -0.18
N ALA A 622 -22.30 -2.80 0.20
CA ALA A 622 -20.94 -2.52 -0.28
C ALA A 622 -19.86 -3.38 0.42
N ALA A 623 -20.18 -4.04 1.53
CA ALA A 623 -19.25 -4.85 2.32
C ALA A 623 -18.95 -6.21 1.65
N THR A 624 -18.04 -6.20 0.67
CA THR A 624 -17.69 -7.38 -0.14
C THR A 624 -16.34 -8.02 0.24
N GLY A 625 -15.85 -7.75 1.45
CA GLY A 625 -14.51 -8.13 1.96
C GLY A 625 -13.59 -6.91 2.13
N GLY A 626 -12.67 -6.97 3.11
CA GLY A 626 -11.81 -5.84 3.51
C GLY A 626 -12.53 -4.77 4.33
N ASP A 627 -11.87 -3.63 4.59
CA ASP A 627 -12.45 -2.53 5.37
C ASP A 627 -13.32 -1.58 4.53
N ALA A 628 -14.64 -1.72 4.68
CA ALA A 628 -15.67 -0.91 4.03
C ALA A 628 -16.09 0.35 4.79
N ARG A 629 -15.46 0.65 5.94
CA ARG A 629 -15.79 1.84 6.74
C ARG A 629 -15.44 3.12 6.00
N GLN A 630 -16.28 4.13 6.14
CA GLN A 630 -16.06 5.49 5.63
C GLN A 630 -16.20 6.51 6.77
N LEU A 631 -15.52 7.64 6.63
CA LEU A 631 -15.57 8.72 7.59
C LEU A 631 -16.81 9.59 7.35
N VAL A 632 -17.63 9.76 8.39
CA VAL A 632 -18.78 10.66 8.41
C VAL A 632 -18.54 11.72 9.49
N GLY A 633 -18.70 12.99 9.11
CA GLY A 633 -18.59 14.14 10.01
C GLY A 633 -19.98 14.61 10.45
N TYR A 634 -20.18 14.76 11.75
CA TYR A 634 -21.42 15.26 12.33
C TYR A 634 -21.16 16.64 12.94
N LEU A 635 -21.91 17.65 12.53
CA LEU A 635 -21.69 19.04 12.93
C LEU A 635 -22.92 19.61 13.65
N VAL A 636 -22.69 20.48 14.62
CA VAL A 636 -23.72 21.32 15.25
C VAL A 636 -23.33 22.78 15.03
N SER A 637 -24.26 23.61 14.57
CA SER A 637 -23.99 25.03 14.31
C SER A 637 -24.11 25.86 15.58
N GLN A 638 -23.21 26.84 15.74
CA GLN A 638 -23.22 27.76 16.88
C GLN A 638 -24.40 28.73 16.81
N SER A 639 -24.75 29.20 15.61
CA SER A 639 -25.89 30.08 15.38
C SER A 639 -27.25 29.36 15.39
N GLY A 640 -27.26 28.03 15.30
CA GLY A 640 -28.45 27.23 15.02
C GLY A 640 -28.95 27.33 13.56
N LEU A 641 -28.23 28.04 12.68
CA LEU A 641 -28.56 28.15 11.26
C LEU A 641 -28.09 26.91 10.48
N PRO A 642 -28.65 26.65 9.28
CA PRO A 642 -28.13 25.63 8.38
C PRO A 642 -26.67 25.89 7.98
N LEU A 643 -25.83 24.86 8.07
CA LEU A 643 -24.47 24.89 7.57
C LEU A 643 -24.46 24.45 6.10
N ASP A 644 -23.69 25.14 5.26
CA ASP A 644 -23.42 24.68 3.90
C ASP A 644 -22.38 23.56 3.94
N THR A 645 -22.85 22.33 4.13
CA THR A 645 -22.01 21.14 4.27
C THR A 645 -21.14 20.87 3.04
N SER A 646 -21.56 21.31 1.84
CA SER A 646 -20.78 21.18 0.61
C SER A 646 -19.57 22.12 0.63
N ALA A 647 -19.79 23.40 0.95
CA ALA A 647 -18.71 24.39 1.09
C ALA A 647 -17.74 24.01 2.23
N LEU A 648 -18.26 23.53 3.35
CA LEU A 648 -17.44 23.05 4.47
C LEU A 648 -16.58 21.84 4.07
N GLN A 649 -17.15 20.87 3.36
CA GLN A 649 -16.39 19.71 2.87
C GLN A 649 -15.29 20.13 1.88
N ALA A 650 -15.56 21.10 1.00
CA ALA A 650 -14.55 21.67 0.12
C ALA A 650 -13.41 22.33 0.91
N GLN A 651 -13.74 23.10 1.96
CA GLN A 651 -12.74 23.71 2.84
C GLN A 651 -11.89 22.66 3.59
N LEU A 652 -12.48 21.54 4.01
CA LEU A 652 -11.72 20.43 4.62
C LEU A 652 -10.67 19.82 3.68
N ARG A 653 -10.95 19.77 2.36
CA ARG A 653 -10.01 19.22 1.36
C ARG A 653 -8.74 20.05 1.20
N GLU A 654 -8.79 21.33 1.54
CA GLU A 654 -7.61 22.21 1.49
C GLU A 654 -6.66 21.97 2.66
N THR A 655 -7.16 21.41 3.78
CA THR A 655 -6.37 21.22 5.01
C THR A 655 -6.00 19.76 5.28
N LEU A 656 -6.95 18.84 5.12
CA LEU A 656 -6.79 17.43 5.47
C LEU A 656 -6.37 16.60 4.25
N PRO A 657 -5.55 15.52 4.44
CA PRO A 657 -5.33 14.53 3.39
C PRO A 657 -6.65 13.99 2.82
N PRO A 658 -6.73 13.64 1.52
CA PRO A 658 -7.97 13.20 0.89
C PRO A 658 -8.68 12.05 1.61
N HIS A 659 -7.92 11.13 2.21
CA HIS A 659 -8.46 9.98 2.93
C HIS A 659 -8.91 10.27 4.37
N MET A 660 -8.57 11.45 4.90
CA MET A 660 -9.03 11.94 6.22
C MET A 660 -10.25 12.85 6.11
N VAL A 661 -10.62 13.30 4.91
CA VAL A 661 -11.82 14.11 4.68
C VAL A 661 -13.06 13.22 4.80
N PRO A 662 -14.03 13.55 5.68
CA PRO A 662 -15.30 12.82 5.73
C PRO A 662 -16.03 12.86 4.39
N VAL A 663 -16.53 11.72 3.93
CA VAL A 663 -17.25 11.61 2.65
C VAL A 663 -18.65 12.22 2.72
N VAL A 664 -19.22 12.31 3.92
CA VAL A 664 -20.49 12.96 4.20
C VAL A 664 -20.36 13.83 5.45
N LEU A 665 -20.91 15.05 5.38
CA LEU A 665 -21.11 15.93 6.53
C LEU A 665 -22.61 16.04 6.83
N LEU A 666 -23.01 15.67 8.05
CA LEU A 666 -24.39 15.72 8.52
C LEU A 666 -24.53 16.77 9.62
N GLN A 667 -25.41 17.75 9.41
CA GLN A 667 -25.77 18.69 10.46
C GLN A 667 -26.80 18.06 11.41
N LEU A 668 -26.54 18.12 12.71
CA LEU A 668 -27.46 17.69 13.75
C LEU A 668 -27.94 18.90 14.57
N PRO A 669 -29.17 18.86 15.10
CA PRO A 669 -29.63 19.87 16.06
C PRO A 669 -28.79 19.86 17.35
N GLN A 670 -28.33 18.68 17.76
CA GLN A 670 -27.45 18.45 18.91
C GLN A 670 -26.77 17.09 18.76
N LEU A 671 -25.59 16.91 19.36
CA LEU A 671 -24.94 15.60 19.40
C LEU A 671 -25.71 14.64 20.33
N PRO A 672 -25.91 13.37 19.93
CA PRO A 672 -26.56 12.39 20.79
C PRO A 672 -25.63 12.01 21.94
N LEU A 673 -26.09 12.22 23.17
CA LEU A 673 -25.36 11.87 24.38
C LEU A 673 -26.04 10.69 25.09
N SER A 674 -25.23 9.80 25.63
CA SER A 674 -25.65 8.77 26.59
C SER A 674 -26.14 9.40 27.90
N ALA A 675 -26.80 8.59 28.75
CA ALA A 675 -27.26 9.02 30.08
C ALA A 675 -26.15 9.58 30.99
N ASN A 676 -24.88 9.32 30.66
CA ASN A 676 -23.70 9.82 31.39
C ASN A 676 -23.08 11.08 30.75
N GLY A 677 -23.72 11.69 29.75
CA GLY A 677 -23.22 12.88 29.07
C GLY A 677 -22.05 12.63 28.11
N LYS A 678 -21.68 11.37 27.84
CA LYS A 678 -20.72 11.01 26.79
C LYS A 678 -21.42 10.83 25.45
N LEU A 679 -20.77 11.18 24.35
CA LEU A 679 -21.27 10.93 22.99
C LEU A 679 -21.70 9.45 22.81
N ASP A 680 -22.93 9.24 22.38
CA ASP A 680 -23.45 7.94 21.99
C ASP A 680 -23.26 7.74 20.47
N ARG A 681 -22.14 7.13 20.10
CA ARG A 681 -21.81 6.85 18.69
C ARG A 681 -22.84 5.91 18.02
N LYS A 682 -23.55 5.06 18.78
CA LYS A 682 -24.58 4.16 18.22
C LYS A 682 -25.87 4.90 17.87
N ALA A 683 -26.10 6.05 18.49
CA ALA A 683 -27.26 6.90 18.23
C ALA A 683 -27.01 7.91 17.09
N LEU A 684 -25.79 7.95 16.52
CA LEU A 684 -25.51 8.77 15.35
C LEU A 684 -26.27 8.21 14.14
N PRO A 685 -27.04 9.04 13.40
CA PRO A 685 -27.77 8.58 12.23
C PRO A 685 -26.81 8.24 11.11
N LEU A 686 -27.08 7.15 10.38
CA LEU A 686 -26.37 6.86 9.14
C LEU A 686 -26.84 7.84 8.05
N PRO A 687 -25.97 8.24 7.10
CA PRO A 687 -26.39 8.99 5.92
C PRO A 687 -27.50 8.28 5.17
N GLU A 688 -28.50 9.01 4.68
CA GLU A 688 -29.54 8.43 3.84
C GLU A 688 -28.97 8.03 2.47
N LEU A 689 -29.20 6.78 2.06
CA LEU A 689 -28.77 6.25 0.75
C LEU A 689 -29.59 6.79 -0.44
N LYS A 690 -30.56 7.67 -0.19
CA LYS A 690 -31.42 8.29 -1.19
C LYS A 690 -31.29 9.80 -1.09
N ALA A 691 -31.00 10.46 -2.21
CA ALA A 691 -31.03 11.93 -2.26
C ALA A 691 -32.46 12.44 -1.99
N GLN A 692 -32.65 13.36 -1.04
CA GLN A 692 -33.96 13.94 -0.72
C GLN A 692 -34.50 14.88 -1.80
N THR A 693 -33.65 15.28 -2.77
CA THR A 693 -34.05 16.10 -3.93
C THR A 693 -33.64 15.35 -5.21
N PRO A 694 -34.55 15.12 -6.17
CA PRO A 694 -34.18 14.49 -7.43
C PRO A 694 -33.25 15.43 -8.21
N GLY A 695 -31.99 15.04 -8.34
CA GLY A 695 -31.03 15.73 -9.20
C GLY A 695 -31.27 15.45 -10.67
N ARG A 696 -30.28 15.75 -11.50
CA ARG A 696 -30.40 15.66 -12.96
C ARG A 696 -30.47 14.20 -13.37
N VAL A 697 -31.50 13.80 -14.12
CA VAL A 697 -31.60 12.43 -14.64
C VAL A 697 -30.43 12.11 -15.59
N PRO A 698 -29.82 10.90 -15.51
CA PRO A 698 -28.84 10.41 -16.46
C PRO A 698 -29.32 10.50 -17.91
N LYS A 699 -28.48 11.02 -18.79
CA LYS A 699 -28.70 11.02 -20.23
C LYS A 699 -28.58 9.59 -20.78
N ALA A 700 -29.33 9.30 -21.84
CA ALA A 700 -29.19 8.05 -22.58
C ALA A 700 -27.75 7.93 -23.14
N GLY A 701 -27.15 6.73 -23.02
CA GLY A 701 -25.74 6.49 -23.35
C GLY A 701 -24.94 6.12 -22.10
N SER A 702 -23.73 6.66 -21.98
CA SER A 702 -22.75 6.27 -20.96
C SER A 702 -23.20 6.56 -19.53
N GLU A 703 -23.87 7.70 -19.28
CA GLU A 703 -24.42 8.02 -17.95
C GLU A 703 -25.41 6.95 -17.46
N THR A 704 -26.21 6.36 -18.36
CA THR A 704 -27.18 5.29 -18.00
C THR A 704 -26.47 3.98 -17.62
N ILE A 705 -25.40 3.62 -18.35
CA ILE A 705 -24.60 2.42 -18.07
C ILE A 705 -23.88 2.57 -16.72
N ILE A 706 -23.29 3.75 -16.47
CA ILE A 706 -22.59 4.06 -15.22
C ILE A 706 -23.58 4.06 -14.04
N ALA A 707 -24.76 4.67 -14.19
CA ALA A 707 -25.80 4.65 -13.16
C ALA A 707 -26.26 3.20 -12.85
N ALA A 708 -26.41 2.35 -13.87
CA ALA A 708 -26.74 0.93 -13.67
C ALA A 708 -25.61 0.17 -12.95
N ALA A 709 -24.34 0.46 -13.26
CA ALA A 709 -23.20 -0.13 -12.56
C ALA A 709 -23.16 0.32 -11.09
N PHE A 710 -23.36 1.61 -10.80
CA PHE A 710 -23.50 2.12 -9.43
C PHE A 710 -24.61 1.37 -8.69
N SER A 711 -25.80 1.27 -9.29
CA SER A 711 -26.94 0.59 -8.69
C SER A 711 -26.64 -0.88 -8.37
N SER A 712 -25.94 -1.58 -9.26
CA SER A 712 -25.58 -2.99 -9.06
C SER A 712 -24.61 -3.21 -7.89
N LEU A 713 -23.64 -2.32 -7.71
CA LEU A 713 -22.60 -2.44 -6.68
C LEU A 713 -23.03 -1.89 -5.32
N LEU A 714 -23.87 -0.85 -5.32
CA LEU A 714 -24.37 -0.21 -4.10
C LEU A 714 -25.71 -0.80 -3.66
N GLY A 715 -26.41 -1.58 -4.49
CA GLY A 715 -27.71 -2.15 -4.13
C GLY A 715 -28.81 -1.11 -3.88
N CYS A 716 -28.63 0.12 -4.40
CA CYS A 716 -29.61 1.20 -4.37
C CYS A 716 -29.88 1.71 -5.78
N ASP A 717 -31.12 2.05 -6.12
CA ASP A 717 -31.45 2.55 -7.46
C ASP A 717 -30.98 4.01 -7.64
N VAL A 718 -29.95 4.21 -8.46
CA VAL A 718 -29.34 5.51 -8.76
C VAL A 718 -29.99 6.11 -10.01
N GLN A 719 -30.83 7.13 -9.82
CA GLN A 719 -31.53 7.84 -10.90
C GLN A 719 -31.05 9.29 -11.07
N ASP A 720 -30.00 9.69 -10.37
CA ASP A 720 -29.41 11.03 -10.39
C ASP A 720 -27.98 10.97 -10.94
N ALA A 721 -27.70 11.77 -11.95
CA ALA A 721 -26.41 11.84 -12.62
C ALA A 721 -25.35 12.57 -11.78
N ASP A 722 -25.77 13.40 -10.82
CA ASP A 722 -24.85 14.11 -9.92
C ASP A 722 -24.61 13.36 -8.61
N ALA A 723 -25.17 12.14 -8.48
CA ALA A 723 -24.95 11.26 -7.34
C ALA A 723 -23.48 10.87 -7.18
N ASP A 724 -22.94 11.10 -5.99
CA ASP A 724 -21.56 10.76 -5.63
C ASP A 724 -21.46 9.30 -5.14
N PHE A 725 -20.54 8.54 -5.75
CA PHE A 725 -20.31 7.13 -5.45
C PHE A 725 -19.96 6.86 -3.99
N PHE A 726 -19.13 7.71 -3.38
CA PHE A 726 -18.64 7.53 -2.01
C PHE A 726 -19.69 7.94 -0.98
N ALA A 727 -20.46 9.00 -1.27
CA ALA A 727 -21.58 9.43 -0.43
C ALA A 727 -22.68 8.36 -0.33
N LEU A 728 -22.87 7.57 -1.39
CA LEU A 728 -23.80 6.42 -1.42
C LEU A 728 -23.23 5.15 -0.75
N GLY A 729 -22.06 5.24 -0.13
CA GLY A 729 -21.40 4.15 0.59
C GLY A 729 -20.39 3.34 -0.24
N GLY A 730 -20.08 3.78 -1.46
CA GLY A 730 -18.93 3.27 -2.19
C GLY A 730 -17.61 3.59 -1.47
N HIS A 731 -16.57 2.82 -1.76
CA HIS A 731 -15.21 2.98 -1.22
C HIS A 731 -14.18 2.51 -2.25
N SER A 732 -12.88 2.69 -1.98
CA SER A 732 -11.83 2.41 -2.96
C SER A 732 -11.85 0.96 -3.50
N LEU A 733 -12.07 -0.04 -2.65
CA LEU A 733 -12.19 -1.44 -3.09
C LEU A 733 -13.38 -1.66 -4.04
N LEU A 734 -14.52 -1.01 -3.78
CA LEU A 734 -15.69 -1.10 -4.66
C LEU A 734 -15.49 -0.30 -5.95
N ALA A 735 -14.73 0.80 -5.88
CA ALA A 735 -14.32 1.57 -7.06
C ALA A 735 -13.41 0.73 -8.00
N MET A 736 -12.59 -0.18 -7.45
CA MET A 736 -11.81 -1.14 -8.26
C MET A 736 -12.72 -2.10 -9.02
N LYS A 737 -13.75 -2.64 -8.35
CA LYS A 737 -14.77 -3.50 -8.98
C LYS A 737 -15.57 -2.74 -10.04
N LEU A 738 -15.95 -1.50 -9.74
CA LEU A 738 -16.63 -0.60 -10.66
C LEU A 738 -15.77 -0.37 -11.92
N ALA A 739 -14.51 0.00 -11.76
CA ALA A 739 -13.59 0.23 -12.87
C ALA A 739 -13.45 -1.02 -13.76
N ALA A 740 -13.30 -2.21 -13.16
CA ALA A 740 -13.26 -3.46 -13.89
C ALA A 740 -14.58 -3.78 -14.63
N GLN A 741 -15.73 -3.51 -14.01
CA GLN A 741 -17.05 -3.71 -14.62
C GLN A 741 -17.27 -2.74 -15.79
N LEU A 742 -16.97 -1.46 -15.60
CA LEU A 742 -17.09 -0.43 -16.64
C LEU A 742 -16.12 -0.72 -17.80
N SER A 743 -14.89 -1.14 -17.52
CA SER A 743 -13.92 -1.52 -18.56
C SER A 743 -14.37 -2.71 -19.42
N ARG A 744 -15.30 -3.55 -18.93
CA ARG A 744 -15.91 -4.62 -19.73
C ARG A 744 -17.13 -4.16 -20.54
N GLN A 745 -17.78 -3.08 -20.09
CA GLN A 745 -19.00 -2.55 -20.70
C GLN A 745 -18.72 -1.45 -21.71
N PHE A 746 -17.60 -0.73 -21.56
CA PHE A 746 -17.11 0.28 -22.47
C PHE A 746 -15.93 -0.25 -23.29
N ALA A 747 -15.75 0.27 -24.50
CA ALA A 747 -14.57 -0.02 -25.32
C ALA A 747 -13.28 0.63 -24.77
N ARG A 748 -13.42 1.56 -23.81
CA ARG A 748 -12.32 2.29 -23.19
C ARG A 748 -11.98 1.68 -21.84
N GLN A 749 -10.67 1.58 -21.54
CA GLN A 749 -10.23 1.18 -20.21
C GLN A 749 -10.57 2.27 -19.19
N VAL A 750 -11.28 1.87 -18.13
CA VAL A 750 -11.64 2.72 -16.99
C VAL A 750 -10.79 2.32 -15.80
N THR A 751 -10.08 3.27 -15.21
CA THR A 751 -9.20 2.99 -14.07
C THR A 751 -9.86 3.40 -12.75
N PRO A 752 -9.51 2.76 -11.62
CA PRO A 752 -10.01 3.18 -10.31
C PRO A 752 -9.61 4.63 -9.97
N GLY A 753 -8.45 5.09 -10.44
CA GLY A 753 -7.99 6.46 -10.27
C GLY A 753 -8.95 7.49 -10.88
N GLN A 754 -9.53 7.20 -12.06
CA GLN A 754 -10.55 8.06 -12.68
C GLN A 754 -11.81 8.18 -11.81
N VAL A 755 -12.24 7.09 -11.16
CA VAL A 755 -13.37 7.11 -10.22
C VAL A 755 -13.07 7.95 -8.97
N MET A 756 -11.81 7.95 -8.51
CA MET A 756 -11.39 8.74 -7.34
C MET A 756 -11.42 10.25 -7.61
N VAL A 757 -10.99 10.68 -8.82
CA VAL A 757 -10.99 12.10 -9.20
C VAL A 757 -12.35 12.58 -9.73
N ALA A 758 -13.15 11.68 -10.27
CA ALA A 758 -14.49 11.93 -10.79
C ALA A 758 -15.50 10.93 -10.24
N SER A 759 -16.00 11.24 -9.05
CA SER A 759 -16.83 10.34 -8.23
C SER A 759 -18.33 10.35 -8.57
N THR A 760 -18.81 11.21 -9.47
CA THR A 760 -20.23 11.28 -9.87
C THR A 760 -20.47 10.65 -11.24
N VAL A 761 -21.70 10.18 -11.50
CA VAL A 761 -22.08 9.59 -12.80
C VAL A 761 -21.77 10.55 -13.95
N ALA A 762 -22.13 11.83 -13.82
CA ALA A 762 -21.91 12.87 -14.83
C ALA A 762 -20.42 13.15 -15.09
N LYS A 763 -19.62 13.29 -14.02
CA LYS A 763 -18.18 13.55 -14.14
C LYS A 763 -17.45 12.35 -14.72
N LEU A 764 -17.80 11.14 -14.28
CA LEU A 764 -17.21 9.90 -14.78
C LEU A 764 -17.60 9.68 -16.24
N ALA A 765 -18.86 9.91 -16.61
CA ALA A 765 -19.29 9.90 -18.02
C ALA A 765 -18.54 10.94 -18.84
N THR A 766 -18.32 12.15 -18.32
CA THR A 766 -17.53 13.19 -19.02
C THR A 766 -16.09 12.75 -19.24
N ILE A 767 -15.47 12.02 -18.32
CA ILE A 767 -14.11 11.49 -18.53
C ILE A 767 -14.12 10.32 -19.53
N ILE A 768 -15.14 9.48 -19.49
CA ILE A 768 -15.28 8.32 -20.39
C ILE A 768 -15.59 8.78 -21.82
N ASP A 769 -16.53 9.74 -21.96
CA ASP A 769 -17.10 10.27 -23.21
C ASP A 769 -16.34 11.48 -23.78
N GLY A 770 -15.63 12.23 -22.92
CA GLY A 770 -14.99 13.49 -23.28
C GLY A 770 -13.79 13.34 -24.20
N GLU A 771 -13.70 14.29 -25.15
CA GLU A 771 -12.60 14.50 -26.10
C GLU A 771 -11.26 14.87 -25.41
N GLU A 772 -10.32 13.94 -25.50
CA GLU A 772 -8.91 14.02 -25.95
C GLU A 772 -7.90 15.15 -25.59
N ASP A 773 -8.24 16.31 -25.01
CA ASP A 773 -7.45 17.53 -25.31
C ASP A 773 -6.35 18.03 -24.32
N SER A 774 -5.70 17.19 -23.48
CA SER A 774 -4.49 17.69 -22.74
C SER A 774 -3.36 16.68 -22.54
N THR A 775 -3.65 15.42 -22.21
CA THR A 775 -2.62 14.39 -22.03
C THR A 775 -2.15 13.77 -23.35
N ARG A 776 -2.87 13.96 -24.46
CA ARG A 776 -2.48 13.42 -25.77
C ARG A 776 -1.47 14.26 -26.54
N ARG A 777 -1.34 15.58 -26.32
CA ARG A 777 -0.41 16.39 -27.15
C ARG A 777 1.03 15.88 -27.10
N MET A 778 1.50 15.39 -25.95
CA MET A 778 2.86 14.83 -25.82
C MET A 778 3.11 13.49 -26.55
N GLY A 779 2.12 12.92 -27.27
CA GLY A 779 2.26 11.64 -27.98
C GLY A 779 1.88 11.64 -29.46
N PHE A 780 1.33 12.75 -29.97
CA PHE A 780 0.91 12.95 -31.37
C PHE A 780 1.67 14.08 -32.07
N GLU A 781 2.68 14.64 -31.41
CA GLU A 781 3.56 15.59 -32.07
C GLU A 781 4.55 14.84 -32.98
N THR A 782 5.17 15.55 -33.91
CA THR A 782 6.21 14.98 -34.79
C THR A 782 7.35 14.35 -33.98
N ILE A 783 7.56 14.81 -32.75
CA ILE A 783 8.57 14.30 -31.82
C ILE A 783 7.87 13.55 -30.71
N LEU A 784 8.24 12.29 -30.53
CA LEU A 784 7.83 11.44 -29.42
C LEU A 784 9.04 11.19 -28.50
N PRO A 785 9.11 11.80 -27.31
CA PRO A 785 10.15 11.51 -26.34
C PRO A 785 9.89 10.14 -25.71
N LEU A 786 10.56 9.10 -26.21
CA LEU A 786 10.46 7.73 -25.67
C LEU A 786 11.30 7.59 -24.39
N ARG A 787 12.48 8.22 -24.37
CA ARG A 787 13.36 8.30 -23.21
C ARG A 787 14.25 9.54 -23.30
N GLU A 788 14.24 10.38 -22.27
CA GLU A 788 15.16 11.53 -22.14
C GLU A 788 16.39 11.13 -21.32
N GLY A 789 17.55 11.07 -21.97
CA GLY A 789 18.85 10.85 -21.36
C GLY A 789 19.77 12.06 -21.50
N ASN A 790 21.01 11.94 -21.00
CA ASN A 790 22.03 13.00 -21.07
C ASN A 790 23.19 12.68 -22.04
N GLY A 791 23.15 11.52 -22.69
CA GLY A 791 24.13 11.05 -23.66
C GLY A 791 23.68 11.22 -25.12
N PRO A 792 24.23 10.41 -26.05
CA PRO A 792 23.82 10.41 -27.45
C PRO A 792 22.35 10.05 -27.65
N THR A 793 21.77 10.48 -28.78
CA THR A 793 20.36 10.23 -29.12
C THR A 793 20.23 9.22 -30.24
N LEU A 794 19.40 8.19 -30.02
CA LEU A 794 18.92 7.29 -31.07
C LEU A 794 17.58 7.79 -31.62
N PHE A 795 17.55 8.08 -32.92
CA PHE A 795 16.33 8.53 -33.61
C PHE A 795 15.62 7.36 -34.29
N CYS A 796 14.37 7.10 -33.89
CA CYS A 796 13.54 6.01 -34.38
C CYS A 796 12.47 6.53 -35.36
N PHE A 797 12.52 6.12 -36.62
CA PHE A 797 11.60 6.61 -37.65
C PHE A 797 10.31 5.78 -37.72
N HIS A 798 9.18 6.48 -37.82
CA HIS A 798 7.87 5.85 -37.88
C HIS A 798 7.72 4.86 -39.05
N PRO A 799 7.01 3.73 -38.86
CA PRO A 799 6.60 2.85 -39.94
C PRO A 799 5.40 3.42 -40.70
N ALA A 800 4.75 2.60 -41.53
CA ALA A 800 3.62 3.00 -42.37
C ALA A 800 2.40 3.53 -41.57
N SER A 801 2.28 3.17 -40.29
CA SER A 801 1.27 3.73 -39.37
C SER A 801 1.45 5.23 -39.11
N GLY A 802 2.66 5.75 -39.31
CA GLY A 802 3.03 7.14 -39.00
C GLY A 802 3.35 7.39 -37.53
N PHE A 803 3.29 6.37 -36.65
CA PHE A 803 3.55 6.50 -35.22
C PHE A 803 4.73 5.65 -34.74
N ALA A 804 5.62 6.24 -33.95
CA ALA A 804 6.83 5.59 -33.41
C ALA A 804 6.60 4.83 -32.07
N TRP A 805 5.36 4.62 -31.64
CA TRP A 805 5.04 4.04 -30.33
C TRP A 805 5.55 2.61 -30.13
N GLN A 806 5.68 1.83 -31.21
CA GLN A 806 6.17 0.45 -31.15
C GLN A 806 7.62 0.35 -30.65
N PHE A 807 8.39 1.43 -30.72
CA PHE A 807 9.75 1.49 -30.18
C PHE A 807 9.81 1.70 -28.66
N SER A 808 8.69 1.88 -27.96
CA SER A 808 8.70 2.13 -26.51
C SER A 808 9.42 1.05 -25.70
N VAL A 809 9.29 -0.21 -26.12
CA VAL A 809 9.93 -1.35 -25.46
C VAL A 809 11.45 -1.42 -25.65
N LEU A 810 11.98 -0.75 -26.69
CA LEU A 810 13.42 -0.70 -26.95
C LEU A 810 14.16 0.04 -25.83
N SER A 811 13.51 1.02 -25.22
CA SER A 811 14.10 1.89 -24.18
C SER A 811 14.70 1.10 -23.02
N ARG A 812 14.12 -0.04 -22.64
CA ARG A 812 14.59 -0.89 -21.54
C ARG A 812 15.97 -1.53 -21.80
N TYR A 813 16.34 -1.75 -23.06
CA TYR A 813 17.52 -2.54 -23.43
C TYR A 813 18.76 -1.71 -23.72
N LEU A 814 18.59 -0.39 -23.94
CA LEU A 814 19.71 0.49 -24.24
C LEU A 814 20.32 1.04 -22.94
N ASP A 815 21.63 1.30 -22.97
CA ASP A 815 22.38 1.93 -21.89
C ASP A 815 21.63 3.17 -21.37
N PRO A 816 21.43 3.33 -20.05
CA PRO A 816 20.61 4.40 -19.47
C PRO A 816 20.99 5.84 -19.87
N GLN A 817 22.23 6.11 -20.32
CA GLN A 817 22.64 7.44 -20.76
C GLN A 817 21.98 7.87 -22.08
N TRP A 818 21.56 6.92 -22.92
CA TRP A 818 21.05 7.23 -24.26
C TRP A 818 19.65 7.87 -24.23
N SER A 819 19.48 8.91 -25.03
CA SER A 819 18.15 9.44 -25.37
C SER A 819 17.53 8.65 -26.51
N ILE A 820 16.21 8.49 -26.51
CA ILE A 820 15.46 7.86 -27.61
C ILE A 820 14.32 8.77 -28.01
N ILE A 821 14.36 9.20 -29.27
CA ILE A 821 13.36 10.08 -29.86
C ILE A 821 12.71 9.38 -31.04
N GLY A 822 11.40 9.18 -30.97
CA GLY A 822 10.60 8.73 -32.10
C GLY A 822 10.20 9.90 -32.99
N ILE A 823 10.40 9.80 -34.30
CA ILE A 823 9.94 10.78 -35.28
C ILE A 823 8.66 10.26 -35.93
N GLN A 824 7.60 11.06 -35.91
CA GLN A 824 6.23 10.70 -36.31
C GLN A 824 5.72 11.57 -37.47
N SER A 825 4.61 11.14 -38.10
CA SER A 825 3.89 11.94 -39.10
C SER A 825 2.42 12.12 -38.71
N PRO A 826 2.12 13.04 -37.78
CA PRO A 826 0.77 13.23 -37.28
C PRO A 826 -0.16 13.96 -38.27
N ARG A 827 -1.37 13.44 -38.48
CA ARG A 827 -2.40 14.15 -39.28
C ARG A 827 -3.05 15.26 -38.45
N PRO A 828 -3.59 16.32 -39.08
CA PRO A 828 -3.73 16.53 -40.53
C PRO A 828 -2.57 17.29 -41.20
N HIS A 829 -1.46 17.54 -40.51
CA HIS A 829 -0.36 18.40 -41.01
C HIS A 829 0.98 17.66 -41.15
N GLY A 830 0.94 16.33 -41.10
CA GLY A 830 2.13 15.49 -41.08
C GLY A 830 2.87 15.48 -42.42
N PRO A 831 4.20 15.25 -42.40
CA PRO A 831 5.02 15.17 -43.61
C PRO A 831 4.51 14.16 -44.65
N MET A 832 4.01 12.99 -44.24
CA MET A 832 3.53 11.97 -45.18
C MET A 832 2.33 12.44 -46.03
N GLN A 833 1.43 13.22 -45.44
CA GLN A 833 0.23 13.70 -46.12
C GLN A 833 0.54 14.88 -47.05
N THR A 834 1.46 15.75 -46.64
CA THR A 834 1.75 17.01 -47.34
C THR A 834 2.77 16.85 -48.47
N ALA A 835 3.64 15.84 -48.37
CA ALA A 835 4.67 15.57 -49.36
C ALA A 835 4.13 14.86 -50.61
N ALA A 836 4.59 15.30 -51.77
CA ALA A 836 4.29 14.66 -53.04
C ALA A 836 5.08 13.36 -53.26
N ASN A 837 6.27 13.26 -52.68
CA ASN A 837 7.21 12.14 -52.82
C ASN A 837 7.95 11.86 -51.50
N LEU A 838 8.62 10.71 -51.40
CA LEU A 838 9.31 10.29 -50.17
C LEU A 838 10.54 11.16 -49.83
N ASP A 839 11.15 11.81 -50.82
CA ASP A 839 12.30 12.68 -50.61
C ASP A 839 11.92 13.95 -49.83
N GLU A 840 10.75 14.53 -50.11
CA GLU A 840 10.20 15.65 -49.35
C GLU A 840 9.91 15.27 -47.88
N VAL A 841 9.46 14.03 -47.64
CA VAL A 841 9.30 13.51 -46.26
C VAL A 841 10.66 13.39 -45.58
N CYS A 842 11.66 12.85 -46.27
CA CYS A 842 13.03 12.75 -45.74
C CYS A 842 13.58 14.13 -45.37
N GLU A 843 13.42 15.14 -46.24
CA GLU A 843 13.88 16.51 -45.98
C GLU A 843 13.13 17.19 -44.82
N ALA A 844 11.82 16.97 -44.71
CA ALA A 844 11.03 17.47 -43.58
C ALA A 844 11.52 16.87 -42.25
N HIS A 845 11.75 15.56 -42.21
CA HIS A 845 12.29 14.90 -41.02
C HIS A 845 13.73 15.28 -40.73
N LEU A 846 14.52 15.58 -41.76
CA LEU A 846 15.87 16.09 -41.61
C LEU A 846 15.90 17.47 -40.95
N ALA A 847 14.92 18.34 -41.26
CA ALA A 847 14.77 19.62 -40.57
C ALA A 847 14.48 19.41 -39.08
N THR A 848 13.51 18.54 -38.74
CA THR A 848 13.23 18.16 -37.34
C THR A 848 14.46 17.58 -36.65
N LEU A 849 15.22 16.74 -37.35
CA LEU A 849 16.44 16.12 -36.82
C LEU A 849 17.50 17.17 -36.49
N PHE A 850 17.73 18.17 -37.36
CA PHE A 850 18.69 19.25 -37.12
C PHE A 850 18.26 20.22 -36.02
N GLU A 851 16.95 20.40 -35.80
CA GLU A 851 16.44 21.17 -34.66
C GLU A 851 16.76 20.48 -33.33
N GLN A 852 16.74 19.15 -33.29
CA GLN A 852 17.08 18.37 -32.10
C GLN A 852 18.59 18.20 -31.91
N GLN A 853 19.30 17.89 -33.00
CA GLN A 853 20.74 17.67 -33.00
C GLN A 853 21.36 18.27 -34.27
N PRO A 854 21.96 19.48 -34.19
CA PRO A 854 22.51 20.16 -35.36
C PRO A 854 23.71 19.49 -36.03
N HIS A 855 24.46 18.66 -35.29
CA HIS A 855 25.69 18.00 -35.75
C HIS A 855 25.77 16.55 -35.28
N GLY A 856 26.40 15.70 -36.08
CA GLY A 856 26.63 14.29 -35.79
C GLY A 856 27.71 14.03 -34.70
N PRO A 857 27.95 12.76 -34.36
CA PRO A 857 27.46 11.57 -35.07
C PRO A 857 25.97 11.29 -34.81
N TYR A 858 25.27 10.85 -35.86
CA TYR A 858 23.86 10.45 -35.82
C TYR A 858 23.72 8.94 -35.68
N TYR A 859 22.71 8.52 -34.91
CA TYR A 859 22.30 7.14 -34.70
C TYR A 859 20.84 7.01 -35.09
N LEU A 860 20.57 6.19 -36.10
CA LEU A 860 19.25 6.10 -36.75
C LEU A 860 18.75 4.65 -36.70
N LEU A 861 17.45 4.48 -36.44
CA LEU A 861 16.78 3.18 -36.46
C LEU A 861 15.43 3.31 -37.18
N GLY A 862 15.09 2.36 -38.04
CA GLY A 862 13.79 2.34 -38.72
C GLY A 862 13.24 0.94 -38.91
N TYR A 863 11.91 0.84 -38.94
CA TYR A 863 11.17 -0.39 -39.22
C TYR A 863 10.27 -0.17 -40.44
N SER A 864 10.25 -1.14 -41.37
CA SER A 864 9.43 -1.08 -42.59
C SER A 864 9.68 0.25 -43.34
N LEU A 865 8.65 1.05 -43.65
CA LEU A 865 8.80 2.40 -44.23
C LEU A 865 9.82 3.27 -43.47
N GLY A 866 9.86 3.17 -42.14
CA GLY A 866 10.78 3.92 -41.30
C GLY A 866 12.25 3.59 -41.60
N GLY A 867 12.55 2.36 -42.01
CA GLY A 867 13.90 1.99 -42.45
C GLY A 867 14.29 2.63 -43.76
N THR A 868 13.36 2.74 -44.72
CA THR A 868 13.57 3.48 -45.97
C THR A 868 13.84 4.96 -45.70
N LEU A 869 13.08 5.57 -44.79
CA LEU A 869 13.31 6.94 -44.33
C LEU A 869 14.68 7.08 -43.66
N ALA A 870 15.04 6.18 -42.74
CA ALA A 870 16.32 6.20 -42.04
C ALA A 870 17.51 6.10 -43.01
N GLN A 871 17.44 5.20 -44.00
CA GLN A 871 18.46 5.02 -45.02
C GLN A 871 18.59 6.25 -45.93
N GLY A 872 17.48 6.80 -46.41
CA GLY A 872 17.45 7.99 -47.25
C GLY A 872 17.95 9.25 -46.51
N ILE A 873 17.69 9.35 -45.21
CA ILE A 873 18.21 10.40 -44.33
C ILE A 873 19.71 10.20 -44.07
N ALA A 874 20.16 8.97 -43.84
CA ALA A 874 21.57 8.66 -43.61
C ALA A 874 22.46 9.08 -44.80
N ALA A 875 22.02 8.80 -46.03
CA ALA A 875 22.71 9.23 -47.24
C ALA A 875 22.79 10.76 -47.38
N ARG A 876 21.69 11.47 -47.05
CA ARG A 876 21.64 12.94 -47.06
C ARG A 876 22.53 13.58 -46.01
N LEU A 877 22.59 13.00 -44.80
CA LEU A 877 23.50 13.44 -43.75
C LEU A 877 24.96 13.30 -44.19
N ARG A 878 25.35 12.15 -44.74
CA ARG A 878 26.69 11.92 -45.31
C ARG A 878 27.03 12.90 -46.42
N ALA A 879 26.10 13.15 -47.34
CA ALA A 879 26.28 14.12 -48.42
C ALA A 879 26.47 15.57 -47.91
N ARG A 880 25.93 15.89 -46.72
CA ARG A 880 26.13 17.18 -46.03
C ARG A 880 27.38 17.21 -45.16
N GLY A 881 28.18 16.15 -45.14
CA GLY A 881 29.42 16.04 -44.37
C GLY A 881 29.23 15.58 -42.92
N GLU A 882 28.02 15.20 -42.53
CA GLU A 882 27.73 14.68 -41.19
C GLU A 882 28.04 13.19 -41.08
N GLN A 883 28.45 12.74 -39.89
CA GLN A 883 28.72 11.33 -39.63
C GLN A 883 27.45 10.59 -39.19
N VAL A 884 27.17 9.45 -39.82
CA VAL A 884 26.20 8.47 -39.34
C VAL A 884 26.97 7.29 -38.76
N ALA A 885 26.90 7.13 -37.44
CA ALA A 885 27.65 6.11 -36.69
C ALA A 885 26.90 4.78 -36.64
N PHE A 886 25.56 4.82 -36.56
CA PHE A 886 24.71 3.64 -36.60
C PHE A 886 23.49 3.88 -37.49
N LEU A 887 23.19 2.89 -38.33
CA LEU A 887 21.96 2.81 -39.10
C LEU A 887 21.37 1.40 -38.93
N GLY A 888 20.37 1.28 -38.07
CA GLY A 888 19.63 0.05 -37.84
C GLY A 888 18.40 -0.05 -38.74
N LEU A 889 18.20 -1.19 -39.37
CA LEU A 889 17.07 -1.50 -40.25
C LEU A 889 16.35 -2.75 -39.72
N LEU A 890 15.08 -2.63 -39.37
CA LEU A 890 14.24 -3.75 -38.93
C LEU A 890 13.38 -4.21 -40.10
N ASP A 891 13.69 -5.41 -40.61
CA ASP A 891 13.12 -6.08 -41.78
C ASP A 891 12.78 -5.14 -42.94
N THR A 892 13.70 -4.23 -43.24
CA THR A 892 13.53 -3.19 -44.25
C THR A 892 14.11 -3.65 -45.58
N TRP A 893 13.37 -3.38 -46.66
CA TRP A 893 13.74 -3.76 -48.02
C TRP A 893 13.79 -2.54 -48.94
N PRO A 894 14.66 -2.53 -49.97
CA PRO A 894 14.68 -1.47 -50.96
C PRO A 894 13.34 -1.37 -51.70
N PRO A 895 12.78 -0.16 -51.94
CA PRO A 895 11.55 -0.01 -52.71
C PRO A 895 11.60 -0.67 -54.10
N GLU A 896 12.78 -0.71 -54.72
CA GLU A 896 13.03 -1.32 -56.02
C GLU A 896 12.81 -2.84 -56.06
N THR A 897 13.02 -3.55 -54.94
CA THR A 897 12.82 -5.00 -54.87
C THR A 897 11.37 -5.38 -54.56
N GLN A 898 10.51 -4.41 -54.31
CA GLN A 898 9.15 -4.63 -53.82
C GLN A 898 8.05 -4.32 -54.84
N ASN A 899 8.40 -3.86 -56.05
CA ASN A 899 7.52 -3.67 -57.22
C ASN A 899 6.20 -2.93 -56.90
N TRP A 900 6.31 -1.79 -56.21
CA TRP A 900 5.17 -1.00 -55.73
C TRP A 900 4.25 -0.46 -56.84
N GLN A 901 4.78 -0.17 -58.04
CA GLN A 901 3.98 0.31 -59.18
C GLN A 901 2.96 -0.72 -59.69
N GLU A 902 3.34 -2.00 -59.74
CA GLU A 902 2.43 -3.09 -60.12
C GLU A 902 1.39 -3.36 -59.02
N LYS A 903 1.80 -3.19 -57.75
CA LYS A 903 0.92 -3.28 -56.57
C LYS A 903 -0.11 -2.15 -56.52
N GLU A 904 0.21 -0.94 -56.96
CA GLU A 904 -0.74 0.18 -57.06
C GLU A 904 -1.68 0.03 -58.27
N ALA A 905 -1.15 -0.37 -59.44
CA ALA A 905 -1.90 -0.50 -60.69
C ALA A 905 -2.92 -1.66 -60.69
N ASN A 906 -2.66 -2.75 -59.98
CA ASN A 906 -3.58 -3.88 -59.85
C ASN A 906 -4.69 -3.66 -58.79
N GLY A 907 -4.69 -2.50 -58.12
CA GLY A 907 -5.41 -2.28 -56.88
C GLY A 907 -4.79 -3.14 -55.79
N LEU A 908 -4.00 -2.51 -54.89
CA LEU A 908 -3.23 -3.13 -53.81
C LEU A 908 -3.24 -4.67 -53.83
N ASP A 909 -2.18 -5.29 -54.32
CA ASP A 909 -1.99 -6.75 -54.34
C ASP A 909 -2.54 -7.41 -53.04
N PRO A 910 -3.40 -8.45 -53.13
CA PRO A 910 -3.98 -9.11 -51.97
C PRO A 910 -2.99 -9.50 -50.87
N GLU A 911 -1.75 -9.87 -51.22
CA GLU A 911 -0.72 -10.24 -50.25
C GLU A 911 -0.17 -9.02 -49.49
N VAL A 912 -0.01 -7.88 -50.17
CA VAL A 912 0.46 -6.61 -49.59
C VAL A 912 -0.64 -5.98 -48.75
N LEU A 913 -1.89 -6.01 -49.22
CA LEU A 913 -3.05 -5.65 -48.42
C LEU A 913 -3.18 -6.55 -47.19
N ALA A 914 -2.89 -7.84 -47.30
CA ALA A 914 -2.91 -8.78 -46.18
C ALA A 914 -1.75 -8.54 -45.19
N GLU A 915 -0.59 -8.08 -45.64
CA GLU A 915 0.54 -7.72 -44.79
C GLU A 915 0.32 -6.38 -44.09
N ILE A 916 -0.11 -5.36 -44.82
CA ILE A 916 -0.56 -4.06 -44.27
C ILE A 916 -1.72 -4.29 -43.28
N ASN A 917 -2.69 -5.13 -43.61
CA ASN A 917 -3.78 -5.48 -42.69
C ASN A 917 -3.29 -6.26 -41.47
N ARG A 918 -2.24 -7.09 -41.60
CA ARG A 918 -1.61 -7.78 -40.46
C ARG A 918 -0.86 -6.80 -39.55
N GLU A 919 -0.07 -5.89 -40.11
CA GLU A 919 0.56 -4.82 -39.31
C GLU A 919 -0.49 -3.93 -38.62
N ARG A 920 -1.54 -3.57 -39.37
CA ARG A 920 -2.69 -2.84 -38.85
C ARG A 920 -3.36 -3.61 -37.71
N GLU A 921 -3.71 -4.87 -37.92
CA GLU A 921 -4.39 -5.68 -36.92
C GLU A 921 -3.50 -5.95 -35.71
N ALA A 922 -2.20 -6.16 -35.88
CA ALA A 922 -1.26 -6.33 -34.78
C ALA A 922 -1.06 -5.04 -33.98
N PHE A 923 -0.90 -3.89 -34.65
CA PHE A 923 -0.80 -2.58 -34.01
C PHE A 923 -2.06 -2.25 -33.21
N LEU A 924 -3.23 -2.52 -33.78
CA LEU A 924 -4.52 -2.30 -33.12
C LEU A 924 -4.78 -3.32 -31.98
N ALA A 925 -4.45 -4.59 -32.19
CA ALA A 925 -4.61 -5.64 -31.19
C ALA A 925 -3.68 -5.44 -29.98
N ALA A 926 -2.51 -4.84 -30.18
CA ALA A 926 -1.59 -4.45 -29.10
C ALA A 926 -2.11 -3.26 -28.27
N GLN A 927 -3.08 -2.48 -28.77
CA GLN A 927 -3.67 -1.32 -28.10
C GLN A 927 -5.09 -1.58 -27.58
N GLN A 928 -5.30 -2.68 -26.84
CA GLN A 928 -6.59 -2.96 -26.23
C GLN A 928 -7.04 -1.81 -25.31
N GLY A 929 -8.01 -1.00 -25.78
CA GLY A 929 -8.82 -0.11 -24.95
C GLY A 929 -8.70 1.41 -25.14
N SER A 930 -8.08 1.95 -26.22
CA SER A 930 -7.88 3.41 -26.35
C SER A 930 -8.08 4.03 -27.74
N THR A 931 -8.44 3.27 -28.78
CA THR A 931 -8.49 3.84 -30.13
C THR A 931 -9.84 4.50 -30.42
N SER A 932 -9.84 5.83 -30.55
CA SER A 932 -11.00 6.60 -31.03
C SER A 932 -11.14 6.46 -32.54
N THR A 933 -12.35 6.60 -33.08
CA THR A 933 -12.62 6.56 -34.53
C THR A 933 -11.74 7.55 -35.33
N GLU A 934 -11.29 8.64 -34.71
CA GLU A 934 -10.36 9.62 -35.31
C GLU A 934 -8.91 9.16 -35.36
N LEU A 935 -8.44 8.42 -34.35
CA LEU A 935 -7.14 7.76 -34.40
C LEU A 935 -7.10 6.73 -35.54
N PHE A 936 -8.19 5.98 -35.69
CA PHE A 936 -8.35 5.00 -36.75
C PHE A 936 -8.27 5.63 -38.13
N THR A 937 -9.03 6.71 -38.39
CA THR A 937 -8.98 7.40 -39.68
C THR A 937 -7.61 8.04 -39.94
N THR A 938 -6.90 8.45 -38.89
CA THR A 938 -5.54 8.98 -38.99
C THR A 938 -4.55 7.91 -39.41
N ILE A 939 -4.58 6.75 -38.76
CA ILE A 939 -3.72 5.60 -39.10
C ILE A 939 -4.03 5.14 -40.52
N GLU A 940 -5.30 4.97 -40.89
CA GLU A 940 -5.70 4.59 -42.25
C GLU A 940 -5.20 5.60 -43.30
N GLY A 941 -5.34 6.90 -43.02
CA GLY A 941 -4.80 7.94 -43.88
C GLY A 941 -3.29 7.84 -44.05
N ASN A 942 -2.55 7.59 -42.96
CA ASN A 942 -1.09 7.44 -43.02
C ASN A 942 -0.67 6.21 -43.82
N TYR A 943 -1.37 5.07 -43.68
CA TYR A 943 -1.11 3.90 -44.52
C TYR A 943 -1.38 4.16 -46.01
N ALA A 944 -2.46 4.87 -46.34
CA ALA A 944 -2.74 5.25 -47.73
C ALA A 944 -1.62 6.14 -48.31
N ASP A 945 -1.16 7.12 -47.53
CA ASP A 945 -0.04 7.98 -47.91
C ASP A 945 1.28 7.20 -47.99
N ALA A 946 1.54 6.24 -47.09
CA ALA A 946 2.72 5.37 -47.14
C ALA A 946 2.81 4.61 -48.46
N VAL A 947 1.71 3.98 -48.89
CA VAL A 947 1.66 3.23 -50.17
C VAL A 947 1.91 4.18 -51.34
N ARG A 948 1.24 5.33 -51.37
CA ARG A 948 1.42 6.36 -52.41
C ARG A 948 2.88 6.86 -52.47
N LEU A 949 3.54 7.01 -51.34
CA LEU A 949 4.93 7.47 -51.29
C LEU A 949 5.91 6.38 -51.71
N LEU A 950 5.67 5.11 -51.33
CA LEU A 950 6.52 3.98 -51.69
C LEU A 950 6.50 3.66 -53.20
N THR A 951 5.42 3.99 -53.92
CA THR A 951 5.34 3.77 -55.39
C THR A 951 6.25 4.69 -56.19
N THR A 952 6.66 5.82 -55.60
CA THR A 952 7.57 6.81 -56.18
C THR A 952 8.92 6.86 -55.46
N ALA A 953 9.14 5.98 -54.47
CA ALA A 953 10.36 5.96 -53.67
C ALA A 953 11.52 5.31 -54.44
N HIS A 954 12.71 5.90 -54.27
CA HIS A 954 13.96 5.38 -54.81
C HIS A 954 15.02 5.39 -53.71
N SER A 955 15.80 4.31 -53.63
CA SER A 955 16.90 4.18 -52.69
C SER A 955 18.09 5.05 -53.14
N VAL A 956 18.72 5.73 -52.19
CA VAL A 956 19.91 6.56 -52.45
C VAL A 956 21.15 5.78 -52.05
N ALA A 957 22.26 5.87 -52.79
CA ALA A 957 23.50 5.21 -52.38
C ALA A 957 24.03 5.80 -51.05
N PHE A 958 24.25 4.94 -50.07
CA PHE A 958 24.84 5.24 -48.76
C PHE A 958 26.20 4.55 -48.66
N ASP A 959 27.25 5.35 -48.53
CA ASP A 959 28.65 4.91 -48.48
C ASP A 959 29.11 4.47 -47.08
N GLY A 960 28.17 4.27 -46.15
CA GLY A 960 28.43 3.84 -44.78
C GLY A 960 28.01 2.40 -44.50
N LYS A 961 28.20 2.01 -43.23
CA LYS A 961 27.79 0.72 -42.67
C LYS A 961 26.36 0.78 -42.12
N ALA A 962 25.58 -0.28 -42.36
CA ALA A 962 24.27 -0.48 -41.74
C ALA A 962 24.16 -1.85 -41.06
N THR A 963 23.23 -1.97 -40.12
CA THR A 963 22.88 -3.21 -39.44
C THR A 963 21.44 -3.57 -39.75
N LEU A 964 21.21 -4.72 -40.38
CA LEU A 964 19.90 -5.20 -40.80
C LEU A 964 19.47 -6.41 -39.96
N PHE A 965 18.26 -6.36 -39.41
CA PHE A 965 17.59 -7.47 -38.76
C PHE A 965 16.53 -8.02 -39.72
N VAL A 966 16.55 -9.33 -40.00
CA VAL A 966 15.74 -9.96 -41.05
C VAL A 966 14.77 -10.98 -40.45
N ALA A 967 13.50 -10.84 -40.80
CA ALA A 967 12.44 -11.78 -40.42
C ALA A 967 12.44 -13.00 -41.37
N GLU A 968 12.84 -14.17 -40.86
CA GLU A 968 13.02 -15.36 -41.70
C GLU A 968 11.72 -15.95 -42.24
N ARG A 969 10.60 -15.83 -41.52
CA ARG A 969 9.33 -16.47 -41.92
C ARG A 969 8.64 -15.77 -43.08
N THR A 970 8.99 -14.50 -43.33
CA THR A 970 8.44 -13.68 -44.41
C THR A 970 9.44 -13.41 -45.54
N LEU A 971 10.65 -13.97 -45.46
CA LEU A 971 11.66 -13.85 -46.49
C LEU A 971 11.24 -14.61 -47.76
N GLN A 972 11.16 -13.91 -48.90
CA GLN A 972 10.80 -14.53 -50.18
C GLN A 972 11.86 -15.53 -50.67
N GLU A 973 11.41 -16.66 -51.22
CA GLU A 973 12.28 -17.75 -51.66
C GLU A 973 13.24 -17.27 -52.78
N GLY A 974 14.55 -17.31 -52.52
CA GLY A 974 15.59 -16.84 -53.45
C GLY A 974 15.99 -15.37 -53.29
N MET A 975 15.34 -14.60 -52.40
CA MET A 975 15.73 -13.23 -52.09
C MET A 975 16.86 -13.21 -51.04
N SER A 976 18.01 -12.62 -51.39
CA SER A 976 19.14 -12.41 -50.48
C SER A 976 19.16 -10.95 -50.02
N PRO A 977 19.05 -10.65 -48.71
CA PRO A 977 19.16 -9.28 -48.21
C PRO A 977 20.50 -8.62 -48.57
N GLU A 978 21.59 -9.40 -48.60
CA GLU A 978 22.91 -8.95 -49.02
C GLU A 978 22.90 -8.46 -50.47
N GLN A 979 22.32 -9.25 -51.38
CA GLN A 979 22.22 -8.89 -52.80
C GLN A 979 21.22 -7.75 -53.04
N ALA A 980 20.12 -7.73 -52.28
CA ALA A 980 19.11 -6.70 -52.37
C ALA A 980 19.71 -5.34 -51.99
N TRP A 981 20.43 -5.22 -50.87
CA TRP A 981 20.96 -3.94 -50.42
C TRP A 981 22.33 -3.56 -51.00
N ALA A 982 23.07 -4.49 -51.61
CA ALA A 982 24.41 -4.25 -52.17
C ALA A 982 24.55 -3.02 -53.10
N PRO A 983 23.55 -2.63 -53.92
CA PRO A 983 23.65 -1.42 -54.73
C PRO A 983 23.61 -0.11 -53.93
N TRP A 984 23.07 -0.14 -52.71
CA TRP A 984 22.71 1.06 -51.95
C TRP A 984 23.41 1.19 -50.60
N ILE A 985 23.97 0.11 -50.05
CA ILE A 985 24.67 0.12 -48.76
C ILE A 985 26.05 -0.52 -48.95
N ALA A 986 27.10 0.19 -48.56
CA ALA A 986 28.48 -0.24 -48.78
C ALA A 986 28.89 -1.44 -47.90
N GLU A 987 28.49 -1.45 -46.63
CA GLU A 987 28.76 -2.52 -45.67
C GLU A 987 27.47 -2.84 -44.88
N LEU A 988 27.11 -4.12 -44.79
CA LEU A 988 25.88 -4.56 -44.16
C LEU A 988 26.15 -5.75 -43.23
N ASP A 989 25.86 -5.57 -41.93
CA ASP A 989 25.80 -6.67 -40.97
C ASP A 989 24.37 -7.18 -40.87
N ILE A 990 24.16 -8.49 -40.95
CA ILE A 990 22.82 -9.10 -40.94
C ILE A 990 22.66 -10.01 -39.73
N TYR A 991 21.55 -9.79 -39.00
CA TYR A 991 21.05 -10.66 -37.95
C TYR A 991 19.71 -11.24 -38.40
N ARG A 992 19.47 -12.54 -38.16
CA ARG A 992 18.25 -13.22 -38.58
C ARG A 992 17.42 -13.64 -37.38
N GLN A 993 16.11 -13.46 -37.48
CA GLN A 993 15.14 -13.77 -36.42
C GLN A 993 14.04 -14.66 -37.00
N ASP A 994 13.73 -15.77 -36.32
CA ASP A 994 12.64 -16.67 -36.69
C ASP A 994 11.27 -16.05 -36.35
N CYS A 995 10.90 -15.01 -37.08
CA CYS A 995 9.69 -14.22 -36.90
C CYS A 995 9.08 -13.84 -38.25
N ALA A 996 7.83 -13.39 -38.26
CA ALA A 996 7.28 -12.70 -39.42
C ALA A 996 7.64 -11.20 -39.37
N HIS A 997 7.53 -10.50 -40.50
CA HIS A 997 7.75 -9.06 -40.62
C HIS A 997 7.13 -8.25 -39.47
N VAL A 998 5.85 -8.50 -39.18
CA VAL A 998 5.09 -7.81 -38.11
C VAL A 998 5.57 -8.13 -36.69
N ASP A 999 6.17 -9.30 -36.49
CA ASP A 999 6.61 -9.78 -35.19
C ASP A 999 8.00 -9.24 -34.82
N ILE A 1000 8.81 -8.82 -35.80
CA ILE A 1000 10.20 -8.39 -35.56
C ILE A 1000 10.28 -7.14 -34.65
N ILE A 1001 9.25 -6.30 -34.67
CA ILE A 1001 9.12 -5.10 -33.82
C ILE A 1001 8.35 -5.40 -32.51
N SER A 1002 7.99 -6.65 -32.25
CA SER A 1002 7.25 -7.01 -31.04
C SER A 1002 8.17 -7.06 -29.80
N PRO A 1003 7.60 -6.93 -28.59
CA PRO A 1003 8.38 -7.03 -27.35
C PRO A 1003 9.10 -8.38 -27.17
N GLU A 1004 8.61 -9.45 -27.77
CA GLU A 1004 9.21 -10.78 -27.71
C GLU A 1004 10.58 -10.79 -28.39
N TYR A 1005 10.68 -10.31 -29.64
CA TYR A 1005 11.93 -10.30 -30.41
C TYR A 1005 12.86 -9.16 -30.00
N PHE A 1006 12.35 -8.08 -29.43
CA PHE A 1006 13.20 -7.04 -28.83
C PHE A 1006 14.04 -7.53 -27.64
N LYS A 1007 13.71 -8.68 -27.02
CA LYS A 1007 14.58 -9.32 -26.02
C LYS A 1007 15.93 -9.73 -26.60
N GLU A 1008 15.98 -10.05 -27.89
CA GLU A 1008 17.22 -10.41 -28.61
C GLU A 1008 17.78 -9.22 -29.39
N ILE A 1009 16.92 -8.47 -30.09
CA ILE A 1009 17.32 -7.32 -30.92
C ILE A 1009 17.84 -6.16 -30.06
N GLY A 1010 17.19 -5.85 -28.95
CA GLY A 1010 17.53 -4.72 -28.08
C GLY A 1010 18.98 -4.78 -27.57
N PRO A 1011 19.44 -5.90 -26.96
CA PRO A 1011 20.83 -6.06 -26.55
C PRO A 1011 21.85 -5.98 -27.70
N LEU A 1012 21.49 -6.47 -28.90
CA LEU A 1012 22.34 -6.35 -30.08
C LEU A 1012 22.48 -4.90 -30.54
N ILE A 1013 21.37 -4.15 -30.59
CA ILE A 1013 21.41 -2.70 -30.87
C ILE A 1013 22.27 -2.00 -29.84
N ASN A 1014 22.07 -2.27 -28.53
CA ASN A 1014 22.88 -1.66 -27.48
C ASN A 1014 24.38 -1.96 -27.63
N THR A 1015 24.73 -3.16 -28.07
CA THR A 1015 26.13 -3.52 -28.33
C THR A 1015 26.70 -2.76 -29.52
N GLN A 1016 25.92 -2.61 -30.60
CA GLN A 1016 26.36 -1.92 -31.82
C GLN A 1016 26.49 -0.41 -31.64
N ILE A 1017 25.63 0.23 -30.86
CA ILE A 1017 25.68 1.69 -30.67
C ILE A 1017 26.77 2.14 -29.68
N ASN A 1018 27.25 1.24 -28.82
CA ASN A 1018 28.33 1.52 -27.86
C ASN A 1018 29.73 1.13 -28.35
N ASN A 1019 29.83 0.43 -29.49
CA ASN A 1019 31.08 0.07 -30.17
C ASN A 1019 31.43 1.09 -31.27
#